data_AF-A0A7J7QM70-F1
#
_entry.id   AF-A0A7J7QM70-F1
#
_cell.length_a   1.000
_cell.length_b   1.000
_cell.length_c   1.000
_cell.angle_alpha   90.00
_cell.angle_beta   90.00
_cell.angle_gamma   90.00
#
_symmetry.space_group_name_H-M   'P 1'
#
loop_
_entity.id
_entity.type
_entity.pdbx_description
1 polymer ?
#
loop_
_entity_poly.entity_id
_entity_poly.type
_entity_poly.pdbx_seq_one_letter_code
_entity_poly.pdbx_strand_id
1 'polypeptide(L)'
;MDRFRDFTLDPVRFPVNAMREFVASLHAAGQRWVPIIDCGIPVAQDDAAYQEGIAAGVFVKDLSGKPYVGQVWPGATHYPDFTSVTKTWPWWQRQLQRMYSQVQFDGIWIDMNEPSNFCTGEVCSLHADSRLHKLLGGIKAITIGSGAGKPHEASHGYLDQELDQLKEITTCHLDCTQARNGSSGIAYPPYSIAHGVRGTIKRPYALGKKIIAMSASGVDGELLYDTHNIYGLSEAAATHSALENILGKRPFILTRSTFPGSGKFAAHWSGDNNATWAGLRQSVHSLLASSMWGMPLAGSDICGFLGNSTEELCARWMSAGAFYTFSRNHNSLYSSPQEPYLWPSVAAAARKALAMKYRLLPHLYSWFYRAHVRGGAVAQPLFFAFPADLAARNVADQWLLGDSVLVSPVLTEGKRSRQAYFPPGKWYDLWDQTLTLQGPKTQTLEAPIGDIPLHLRGGSVLSLQQPASTTAAVRESPLTLLLALDKSGSEGSTGQELQGSTTLQERCSTVVPADALMAAQGAGSSSSTMQLVGCGLLYMDAGDSIEVPDVRGGYLLLHFTAAASKDFSAGWLRATPTAAAGAGRSNDDAQSGSSLHDVPKVEEVLILGLSIAHPVAGAGAGKQRGHPSNTRRLQAAAAAAAAAAEAGGASSRELLSRPGS
;
A
#
# COMPACT_ATOMS: atom_id res chain seq x y z
N MET A 1 1.23 -23.02 10.57
CA MET A 1 0.35 -24.19 10.41
C MET A 1 1.10 -25.46 10.81
N ASP A 2 0.42 -26.41 11.47
CA ASP A 2 0.96 -27.77 11.68
C ASP A 2 0.97 -28.49 10.32
N ARG A 3 2.17 -28.85 9.83
CA ARG A 3 2.37 -29.53 8.54
C ARG A 3 1.56 -28.91 7.39
N PHE A 4 1.54 -27.57 7.33
CA PHE A 4 0.84 -26.78 6.30
C PHE A 4 -0.69 -26.97 6.25
N ARG A 5 -1.32 -27.50 7.30
CA ARG A 5 -2.77 -27.65 7.36
C ARG A 5 -3.43 -26.33 7.79
N ASP A 6 -4.37 -25.83 7.00
CA ASP A 6 -5.13 -24.63 7.34
C ASP A 6 -5.82 -24.73 8.71
N PHE A 7 -6.08 -23.59 9.33
CA PHE A 7 -6.76 -23.46 10.64
C PHE A 7 -6.03 -24.11 11.82
N THR A 8 -4.79 -24.56 11.65
CA THR A 8 -3.95 -25.14 12.70
C THR A 8 -2.73 -24.27 13.00
N LEU A 9 -2.17 -24.45 14.20
CA LEU A 9 -0.88 -23.91 14.59
C LEU A 9 0.10 -25.05 14.89
N ASP A 10 1.38 -24.86 14.50
CA ASP A 10 2.42 -25.85 14.76
C ASP A 10 2.67 -25.92 16.28
N PRO A 11 2.44 -27.08 16.93
CA PRO A 11 2.49 -27.16 18.39
C PRO A 11 3.90 -27.00 18.97
N VAL A 12 4.95 -27.09 18.14
CA VAL A 12 6.35 -26.97 18.56
C VAL A 12 6.89 -25.58 18.28
N ARG A 13 6.73 -25.09 17.04
CA ARG A 13 7.32 -23.81 16.60
C ARG A 13 6.41 -22.61 16.85
N PHE A 14 5.10 -22.81 16.84
CA PHE A 14 4.10 -21.76 16.98
C PHE A 14 2.97 -22.17 17.94
N PRO A 15 3.28 -22.61 19.18
CA PRO A 15 2.26 -23.09 20.10
C PRO A 15 1.21 -22.02 20.40
N VAL A 16 -0.05 -22.44 20.54
CA VAL A 16 -1.22 -21.53 20.67
C VAL A 16 -1.02 -20.48 21.76
N ASN A 17 -0.52 -20.85 22.94
CA ASN A 17 -0.33 -19.91 24.04
C ASN A 17 0.72 -18.83 23.72
N ALA A 18 1.86 -19.20 23.14
CA ALA A 18 2.89 -18.24 22.73
C ALA A 18 2.39 -17.32 21.61
N MET A 19 1.60 -17.85 20.67
CA MET A 19 1.02 -17.05 19.60
C MET A 19 -0.05 -16.08 20.11
N ARG A 20 -0.85 -16.47 21.11
CA ARG A 20 -1.77 -15.55 21.80
C ARG A 20 -1.02 -14.40 22.47
N GLU A 21 0.05 -14.70 23.20
CA GLU A 21 0.89 -13.69 23.85
C GLU A 21 1.54 -12.75 22.82
N PHE A 22 2.10 -13.31 21.75
CA PHE A 22 2.68 -12.55 20.65
C PHE A 22 1.67 -11.58 20.03
N VAL A 23 0.50 -12.08 19.63
CA VAL A 23 -0.54 -11.24 19.01
C VAL A 23 -1.08 -10.20 19.99
N ALA A 24 -1.28 -10.57 21.26
CA ALA A 24 -1.68 -9.60 22.28
C ALA A 24 -0.65 -8.48 22.44
N SER A 25 0.65 -8.79 22.35
CA SER A 25 1.72 -7.78 22.38
C SER A 25 1.68 -6.84 21.17
N LEU A 26 1.38 -7.37 19.97
CA LEU A 26 1.19 -6.55 18.77
C LEU A 26 -0.01 -5.61 18.94
N HIS A 27 -1.15 -6.12 19.41
CA HIS A 27 -2.36 -5.32 19.64
C HIS A 27 -2.14 -4.24 20.69
N ALA A 28 -1.45 -4.55 21.80
CA ALA A 28 -1.09 -3.57 22.82
C ALA A 28 -0.17 -2.46 22.28
N ALA A 29 0.66 -2.76 21.28
CA ALA A 29 1.52 -1.81 20.60
C ALA A 29 0.83 -1.07 19.42
N GLY A 30 -0.47 -1.28 19.18
CA GLY A 30 -1.21 -0.68 18.06
C GLY A 30 -0.87 -1.29 16.69
N GLN A 31 -0.29 -2.49 16.68
CA GLN A 31 0.03 -3.28 15.48
C GLN A 31 -1.09 -4.30 15.19
N ARG A 32 -0.97 -5.02 14.07
CA ARG A 32 -1.99 -5.92 13.53
C ARG A 32 -1.35 -7.23 13.07
N TRP A 33 -2.11 -8.33 13.06
CA TRP A 33 -1.65 -9.64 12.58
C TRP A 33 -2.54 -10.20 11.48
N VAL A 34 -1.93 -10.65 10.37
CA VAL A 34 -2.60 -11.22 9.20
C VAL A 34 -1.95 -12.55 8.84
N PRO A 35 -2.58 -13.70 9.15
CA PRO A 35 -2.11 -15.00 8.71
C PRO A 35 -2.53 -15.31 7.27
N ILE A 36 -1.76 -16.20 6.64
CA ILE A 36 -2.12 -16.83 5.36
C ILE A 36 -3.05 -18.02 5.60
N ILE A 37 -3.92 -18.30 4.63
CA ILE A 37 -4.64 -19.57 4.43
C ILE A 37 -4.60 -19.92 2.94
N ASP A 38 -4.58 -21.21 2.64
CA ASP A 38 -4.71 -21.70 1.27
C ASP A 38 -6.16 -22.16 1.01
N CYS A 39 -6.51 -22.41 -0.25
CA CYS A 39 -7.82 -22.99 -0.59
C CYS A 39 -7.84 -24.52 -0.43
N GLY A 40 -6.70 -25.15 -0.12
CA GLY A 40 -6.51 -26.58 -0.24
C GLY A 40 -6.59 -27.35 1.09
N ILE A 41 -7.71 -28.02 1.36
CA ILE A 41 -7.90 -28.80 2.60
C ILE A 41 -7.26 -30.19 2.51
N PRO A 42 -6.39 -30.59 3.45
CA PRO A 42 -5.69 -31.88 3.42
C PRO A 42 -6.65 -33.07 3.45
N VAL A 43 -6.34 -34.12 2.69
CA VAL A 43 -7.02 -35.42 2.79
C VAL A 43 -6.49 -36.17 4.02
N ALA A 44 -7.04 -35.86 5.20
CA ALA A 44 -6.53 -36.33 6.48
C ALA A 44 -7.67 -36.63 7.47
N GLN A 45 -7.78 -37.90 7.90
CA GLN A 45 -8.88 -38.32 8.77
C GLN A 45 -8.85 -37.67 10.17
N ASP A 46 -7.67 -37.25 10.61
CA ASP A 46 -7.43 -36.53 11.87
C ASP A 46 -7.67 -35.01 11.77
N ASP A 47 -8.03 -34.51 10.58
CA ASP A 47 -8.25 -33.08 10.35
C ASP A 47 -9.75 -32.71 10.42
N ALA A 48 -10.08 -31.75 11.28
CA ALA A 48 -11.47 -31.37 11.53
C ALA A 48 -12.11 -30.60 10.36
N ALA A 49 -11.33 -29.78 9.63
CA ALA A 49 -11.85 -29.06 8.46
C ALA A 49 -12.16 -30.05 7.32
N TYR A 50 -11.32 -31.07 7.14
CA TYR A 50 -11.56 -32.18 6.24
C TYR A 50 -12.83 -32.96 6.60
N GLN A 51 -12.95 -33.45 7.84
CA GLN A 51 -14.11 -34.26 8.26
C GLN A 51 -15.43 -33.51 8.10
N GLU A 52 -15.47 -32.25 8.55
CA GLU A 52 -16.67 -31.42 8.42
C GLU A 52 -16.96 -31.05 6.97
N GLY A 53 -15.93 -30.86 6.15
CA GLY A 53 -16.08 -30.58 4.72
C GLY A 53 -16.64 -31.77 3.94
N ILE A 54 -16.16 -32.98 4.24
CA ILE A 54 -16.71 -34.23 3.68
C ILE A 54 -18.17 -34.40 4.10
N ALA A 55 -18.47 -34.23 5.40
CA ALA A 55 -19.82 -34.38 5.93
C ALA A 55 -20.81 -33.36 5.34
N ALA A 56 -20.36 -32.13 5.11
CA ALA A 56 -21.16 -31.07 4.49
C ALA A 56 -21.19 -31.13 2.95
N GLY A 57 -20.34 -31.96 2.33
CA GLY A 57 -20.27 -32.12 0.88
C GLY A 57 -19.86 -30.82 0.16
N VAL A 58 -18.85 -30.11 0.67
CA VAL A 58 -18.43 -28.77 0.19
C VAL A 58 -17.36 -28.81 -0.89
N PHE A 59 -16.80 -29.98 -1.20
CA PHE A 59 -15.66 -30.10 -2.11
C PHE A 59 -16.10 -30.25 -3.56
N VAL A 60 -15.32 -29.65 -4.46
CA VAL A 60 -15.33 -29.93 -5.90
C VAL A 60 -15.24 -31.42 -6.16
N LYS A 61 -15.94 -31.92 -7.19
CA LYS A 61 -16.02 -33.34 -7.55
C LYS A 61 -15.29 -33.64 -8.87
N ASP A 62 -14.66 -34.79 -8.94
CA ASP A 62 -14.06 -35.33 -10.17
C ASP A 62 -15.12 -35.99 -11.09
N LEU A 63 -14.67 -36.52 -12.23
CA LEU A 63 -15.52 -37.22 -13.21
C LEU A 63 -16.22 -38.48 -12.66
N SER A 64 -15.76 -39.04 -11.55
CA SER A 64 -16.39 -40.17 -10.87
C SER A 64 -17.46 -39.74 -9.86
N GLY A 65 -17.65 -38.42 -9.68
CA GLY A 65 -18.56 -37.83 -8.70
C GLY A 65 -18.01 -37.80 -7.27
N LYS A 66 -16.74 -38.15 -7.07
CA LYS A 66 -16.06 -38.12 -5.77
C LYS A 66 -15.32 -36.79 -5.57
N PRO A 67 -15.03 -36.36 -4.34
CA PRO A 67 -14.22 -35.17 -4.10
C PRO A 67 -12.89 -35.22 -4.89
N TYR A 68 -12.63 -34.20 -5.71
CA TYR A 68 -11.43 -34.09 -6.53
C TYR A 68 -10.19 -34.05 -5.63
N VAL A 69 -9.19 -34.88 -5.94
CA VAL A 69 -7.92 -34.93 -5.21
C VAL A 69 -6.85 -34.23 -6.04
N GLY A 70 -6.26 -33.18 -5.50
CA GLY A 70 -5.02 -32.58 -6.00
C GLY A 70 -3.91 -32.62 -4.96
N GLN A 71 -2.83 -31.89 -5.20
CA GLN A 71 -1.72 -31.77 -4.27
C GLN A 71 -1.27 -30.31 -4.13
N VAL A 72 -1.13 -29.85 -2.88
CA VAL A 72 -0.53 -28.54 -2.54
C VAL A 72 0.42 -28.74 -1.34
N TRP A 73 0.67 -27.72 -0.52
CA TRP A 73 1.63 -27.73 0.59
C TRP A 73 1.43 -28.85 1.63
N PRO A 74 0.20 -29.17 2.08
CA PRO A 74 0.02 -30.26 3.04
C PRO A 74 0.03 -31.65 2.38
N GLY A 75 0.32 -31.74 1.08
CA GLY A 75 0.23 -32.97 0.29
C GLY A 75 -1.11 -33.09 -0.41
N ALA A 76 -1.71 -34.28 -0.35
CA ALA A 76 -2.99 -34.54 -1.01
C ALA A 76 -4.12 -33.73 -0.39
N THR A 77 -4.95 -33.14 -1.24
CA THR A 77 -5.88 -32.07 -0.87
C THR A 77 -7.18 -32.13 -1.66
N HIS A 78 -8.29 -31.75 -1.02
CA HIS A 78 -9.56 -31.39 -1.67
C HIS A 78 -9.75 -29.87 -1.71
N TYR A 79 -10.51 -29.40 -2.70
CA TYR A 79 -10.77 -27.98 -2.92
C TYR A 79 -12.23 -27.66 -2.61
N PRO A 80 -12.52 -26.77 -1.65
CA PRO A 80 -13.87 -26.29 -1.40
C PRO A 80 -14.43 -25.57 -2.62
N ASP A 81 -15.73 -25.67 -2.82
CA ASP A 81 -16.42 -25.03 -3.93
C ASP A 81 -17.08 -23.72 -3.47
N PHE A 82 -16.37 -22.60 -3.63
CA PHE A 82 -16.82 -21.30 -3.08
C PHE A 82 -17.98 -20.67 -3.86
N THR A 83 -18.36 -21.20 -5.02
CA THR A 83 -19.60 -20.82 -5.73
C THR A 83 -20.85 -21.32 -4.99
N SER A 84 -20.74 -22.41 -4.22
CA SER A 84 -21.85 -22.92 -3.39
C SER A 84 -22.01 -22.12 -2.10
N VAL A 85 -22.78 -21.03 -2.19
CA VAL A 85 -23.08 -20.12 -1.06
C VAL A 85 -23.80 -20.83 0.09
N THR A 86 -24.65 -21.81 -0.20
CA THR A 86 -25.51 -22.45 0.82
C THR A 86 -24.79 -23.50 1.67
N LYS A 87 -23.72 -24.10 1.15
CA LYS A 87 -22.97 -25.18 1.82
C LYS A 87 -21.57 -24.74 2.22
N THR A 88 -20.81 -24.20 1.27
CA THR A 88 -19.40 -23.90 1.47
C THR A 88 -19.19 -22.68 2.34
N TRP A 89 -19.98 -21.61 2.19
CA TRP A 89 -19.78 -20.39 2.98
C TRP A 89 -20.02 -20.59 4.48
N PRO A 90 -21.10 -21.26 4.94
CA PRO A 90 -21.27 -21.57 6.36
C PRO A 90 -20.16 -22.47 6.91
N TRP A 91 -19.68 -23.43 6.12
CA TRP A 91 -18.56 -24.28 6.51
C TRP A 91 -17.26 -23.46 6.65
N TRP A 92 -16.96 -22.60 5.67
CA TRP A 92 -15.78 -21.73 5.66
C TRP A 92 -15.76 -20.77 6.84
N GLN A 93 -16.90 -20.11 7.11
CA GLN A 93 -17.05 -19.23 8.28
C GLN A 93 -16.77 -19.99 9.58
N ARG A 94 -17.25 -21.22 9.73
CA ARG A 94 -16.96 -22.04 10.93
C ARG A 94 -15.46 -22.36 11.05
N GLN A 95 -14.77 -22.65 9.95
CA GLN A 95 -13.33 -22.93 9.98
C GLN A 95 -12.52 -21.68 10.36
N LEU A 96 -12.85 -20.52 9.76
CA LEU A 96 -12.23 -19.24 10.14
C LEU A 96 -12.53 -18.86 11.59
N GLN A 97 -13.74 -19.11 12.08
CA GLN A 97 -14.10 -18.89 13.48
C GLN A 97 -13.32 -19.80 14.44
N ARG A 98 -13.06 -21.06 14.05
CA ARG A 98 -12.19 -22.00 14.80
C ARG A 98 -10.75 -21.51 14.84
N MET A 99 -10.25 -20.95 13.74
CA MET A 99 -8.91 -20.36 13.72
C MET A 99 -8.84 -19.11 14.61
N TYR A 100 -9.83 -18.24 14.53
CA TYR A 100 -9.91 -17.01 15.32
C TYR A 100 -10.00 -17.29 16.84
N SER A 101 -10.70 -18.36 17.25
CA SER A 101 -10.79 -18.74 18.67
C SER A 101 -9.47 -19.31 19.23
N GLN A 102 -8.57 -19.77 18.36
CA GLN A 102 -7.21 -20.13 18.75
C GLN A 102 -6.37 -18.86 18.93
N VAL A 103 -6.28 -18.00 17.91
CA VAL A 103 -5.51 -16.75 17.94
C VAL A 103 -6.25 -15.68 17.12
N GLN A 104 -6.46 -14.51 17.71
CA GLN A 104 -7.21 -13.42 17.06
C GLN A 104 -6.39 -12.78 15.92
N PHE A 105 -6.93 -12.74 14.70
CA PHE A 105 -6.31 -12.06 13.56
C PHE A 105 -7.08 -10.79 13.17
N ASP A 106 -6.44 -9.89 12.43
CA ASP A 106 -7.02 -8.62 11.97
C ASP A 106 -7.43 -8.61 10.49
N GLY A 107 -7.05 -9.65 9.76
CA GLY A 107 -7.34 -9.86 8.35
C GLY A 107 -6.81 -11.21 7.91
N ILE A 108 -7.07 -11.59 6.66
CA ILE A 108 -6.66 -12.88 6.10
C ILE A 108 -5.96 -12.68 4.76
N TRP A 109 -4.87 -13.40 4.53
CA TRP A 109 -4.27 -13.55 3.22
C TRP A 109 -4.71 -14.90 2.63
N ILE A 110 -5.56 -14.87 1.59
CA ILE A 110 -5.94 -16.07 0.83
C ILE A 110 -5.00 -16.24 -0.36
N ASP A 111 -4.32 -17.39 -0.42
CA ASP A 111 -3.33 -17.71 -1.45
C ASP A 111 -3.62 -19.05 -2.12
N MET A 112 -2.87 -19.37 -3.17
CA MET A 112 -2.97 -20.62 -3.92
C MET A 112 -4.34 -20.84 -4.60
N ASN A 113 -5.10 -19.76 -4.79
CA ASN A 113 -6.53 -19.79 -5.09
C ASN A 113 -6.90 -19.53 -6.56
N GLU A 114 -6.02 -19.87 -7.51
CA GLU A 114 -6.38 -19.94 -8.93
C GLU A 114 -7.53 -20.90 -9.26
N PRO A 115 -7.68 -22.12 -8.68
CA PRO A 115 -6.90 -22.81 -7.63
C PRO A 115 -5.67 -23.57 -8.16
N SER A 116 -4.54 -23.34 -7.51
CA SER A 116 -3.25 -23.96 -7.83
C SER A 116 -3.22 -25.44 -7.47
N ASN A 117 -2.59 -26.26 -8.32
CA ASN A 117 -2.42 -27.69 -8.09
C ASN A 117 -1.04 -28.15 -8.57
N PHE A 118 -0.27 -28.80 -7.71
CA PHE A 118 1.04 -29.34 -8.07
C PHE A 118 0.93 -30.54 -9.02
N CYS A 119 -0.22 -31.22 -9.01
CA CYS A 119 -0.58 -32.27 -9.94
C CYS A 119 -1.38 -31.75 -11.13
N THR A 120 -1.51 -32.59 -12.16
CA THR A 120 -2.38 -32.35 -13.32
C THR A 120 -3.05 -33.67 -13.64
N GLY A 121 -4.36 -33.68 -13.84
CA GLY A 121 -5.10 -34.90 -14.15
C GLY A 121 -6.61 -34.74 -13.98
N GLU A 122 -7.37 -35.51 -14.73
CA GLU A 122 -8.84 -35.54 -14.71
C GLU A 122 -9.37 -36.28 -13.48
N VAL A 123 -8.69 -37.38 -13.12
CA VAL A 123 -8.94 -38.19 -11.93
C VAL A 123 -7.59 -38.55 -11.33
N CYS A 124 -7.39 -38.23 -10.06
CA CYS A 124 -6.17 -38.52 -9.32
C CYS A 124 -6.48 -39.35 -8.08
N SER A 125 -5.53 -40.17 -7.67
CA SER A 125 -5.63 -40.97 -6.44
C SER A 125 -4.31 -40.99 -5.68
N LEU A 126 -4.39 -41.29 -4.39
CA LEU A 126 -3.21 -41.51 -3.56
C LEU A 126 -2.47 -42.75 -4.06
N HIS A 127 -1.17 -42.62 -4.35
CA HIS A 127 -0.36 -43.75 -4.75
C HIS A 127 -0.17 -44.72 -3.57
N ALA A 128 -0.41 -46.02 -3.81
CA ALA A 128 -0.40 -47.09 -2.79
C ALA A 128 0.94 -47.27 -2.05
N ASP A 129 2.02 -46.70 -2.58
CA ASP A 129 3.41 -46.84 -2.12
C ASP A 129 4.05 -45.46 -1.88
N SER A 130 3.23 -44.41 -1.76
CA SER A 130 3.73 -43.04 -1.67
C SER A 130 4.62 -42.87 -0.44
N ARG A 131 5.93 -42.75 -0.70
CA ARG A 131 6.92 -42.22 0.25
C ARG A 131 6.43 -40.94 0.92
N LEU A 132 5.49 -40.20 0.32
CA LEU A 132 4.87 -39.00 0.85
C LEU A 132 3.98 -39.23 2.10
N HIS A 133 3.33 -40.37 2.28
CA HIS A 133 2.63 -40.67 3.55
C HIS A 133 3.65 -40.84 4.71
N LYS A 134 4.85 -41.34 4.40
CA LYS A 134 6.01 -41.39 5.34
C LYS A 134 6.75 -40.06 5.45
N LEU A 135 6.82 -39.27 4.38
CA LEU A 135 7.50 -37.97 4.34
C LEU A 135 6.67 -36.90 5.06
N LEU A 136 5.35 -36.87 4.90
CA LEU A 136 4.43 -35.93 5.57
C LEU A 136 4.04 -36.37 6.99
N GLY A 137 4.17 -37.66 7.31
CA GLY A 137 4.21 -38.18 8.68
C GLY A 137 5.57 -38.00 9.36
N GLY A 138 6.57 -37.46 8.64
CA GLY A 138 7.97 -37.43 9.04
C GLY A 138 8.76 -36.23 8.51
N ILE A 139 8.12 -35.10 8.22
CA ILE A 139 8.85 -33.84 8.07
C ILE A 139 9.33 -33.54 9.48
N LYS A 140 10.56 -33.96 9.80
CA LYS A 140 11.32 -33.28 10.85
C LYS A 140 11.22 -31.82 10.49
N ALA A 141 10.62 -31.03 11.40
CA ALA A 141 10.57 -29.57 11.30
C ALA A 141 11.87 -29.10 10.66
N ILE A 142 11.79 -28.35 9.56
CA ILE A 142 12.97 -27.81 8.89
C ILE A 142 13.71 -27.01 9.96
N THR A 143 14.75 -27.63 10.54
CA THR A 143 15.62 -27.00 11.50
C THR A 143 16.45 -26.05 10.67
N ILE A 144 16.25 -24.75 10.88
CA ILE A 144 17.08 -23.72 10.26
C ILE A 144 18.51 -24.04 10.69
N GLY A 145 19.31 -24.50 9.73
CA GLY A 145 20.72 -24.75 9.97
C GLY A 145 21.36 -23.43 10.41
N SER A 146 21.82 -23.40 11.65
CA SER A 146 22.67 -22.34 12.19
C SER A 146 24.03 -22.37 11.46
N GLY A 147 24.06 -21.87 10.23
CA GLY A 147 25.24 -21.73 9.40
C GLY A 147 25.66 -20.27 9.32
N ALA A 148 26.37 -19.79 10.33
CA ALA A 148 27.12 -18.54 10.22
C ALA A 148 28.22 -18.72 9.15
N GLY A 149 28.03 -18.18 7.95
CA GLY A 149 28.97 -18.27 6.84
C GLY A 149 28.84 -17.05 5.93
N LYS A 150 29.99 -16.44 5.61
CA LYS A 150 30.20 -15.11 4.99
C LYS A 150 29.43 -14.87 3.67
N PRO A 151 29.12 -13.61 3.32
CA PRO A 151 28.41 -13.27 2.08
C PRO A 151 29.30 -13.61 0.87
N HIS A 152 28.88 -14.59 0.08
CA HIS A 152 29.49 -14.90 -1.21
C HIS A 152 28.77 -14.14 -2.32
N GLU A 153 29.55 -13.47 -3.17
CA GLU A 153 29.11 -12.68 -4.31
C GLU A 153 28.22 -13.45 -5.29
N ALA A 154 27.29 -12.72 -5.88
CA ALA A 154 26.26 -13.21 -6.79
C ALA A 154 26.84 -13.95 -8.01
N SER A 155 26.47 -15.22 -8.17
CA SER A 155 26.49 -15.91 -9.45
C SER A 155 25.23 -16.77 -9.58
N HIS A 156 24.78 -16.96 -10.81
CA HIS A 156 23.46 -17.45 -11.21
C HIS A 156 23.06 -18.87 -10.73
N GLY A 157 23.88 -19.55 -9.90
CA GLY A 157 23.62 -20.90 -9.42
C GLY A 157 22.66 -21.03 -8.22
N TYR A 158 22.37 -19.95 -7.50
CA TYR A 158 21.46 -20.00 -6.34
C TYR A 158 19.99 -20.19 -6.72
N LEU A 159 19.56 -19.65 -7.88
CA LEU A 159 18.21 -19.89 -8.40
C LEU A 159 17.99 -21.36 -8.71
N ASP A 160 18.98 -22.07 -9.24
CA ASP A 160 18.84 -23.47 -9.63
C ASP A 160 18.66 -24.39 -8.41
N GLN A 161 19.38 -24.16 -7.31
CA GLN A 161 19.24 -24.95 -6.07
C GLN A 161 17.90 -24.68 -5.36
N GLU A 162 17.47 -23.43 -5.28
CA GLU A 162 16.14 -23.08 -4.75
C GLU A 162 15.03 -23.68 -5.61
N LEU A 163 15.16 -23.61 -6.93
CA LEU A 163 14.25 -24.25 -7.88
C LEU A 163 14.26 -25.77 -7.71
N ASP A 164 15.40 -26.41 -7.43
CA ASP A 164 15.47 -27.86 -7.24
C ASP A 164 14.78 -28.31 -5.94
N GLN A 165 14.92 -27.57 -4.85
CA GLN A 165 14.20 -27.87 -3.60
C GLN A 165 12.70 -27.56 -3.70
N LEU A 166 12.34 -26.44 -4.34
CA LEU A 166 10.95 -26.15 -4.70
C LEU A 166 10.39 -27.24 -5.64
N LYS A 167 11.16 -27.74 -6.60
CA LYS A 167 10.76 -28.84 -7.48
C LYS A 167 10.46 -30.09 -6.67
N GLU A 168 11.25 -30.44 -5.65
CA GLU A 168 10.96 -31.62 -4.83
C GLU A 168 9.59 -31.53 -4.14
N ILE A 169 9.28 -30.41 -3.48
CA ILE A 169 7.99 -30.25 -2.76
C ILE A 169 6.79 -29.98 -3.68
N THR A 170 7.02 -29.40 -4.87
CA THR A 170 5.99 -29.13 -5.89
C THR A 170 5.87 -30.21 -6.96
N THR A 171 6.64 -31.31 -6.82
CA THR A 171 6.51 -32.49 -7.69
C THR A 171 5.23 -33.24 -7.34
N CYS A 172 4.50 -33.64 -8.38
CA CYS A 172 3.28 -34.42 -8.20
C CYS A 172 3.61 -35.85 -7.75
N HIS A 173 2.94 -36.31 -6.70
CA HIS A 173 3.07 -37.65 -6.14
C HIS A 173 1.75 -38.44 -6.15
N LEU A 174 0.77 -37.97 -6.92
CA LEU A 174 -0.51 -38.64 -7.12
C LEU A 174 -0.52 -39.45 -8.41
N ASP A 175 -1.27 -40.55 -8.40
CA ASP A 175 -1.56 -41.32 -9.61
C ASP A 175 -2.71 -40.65 -10.35
N CYS A 176 -2.35 -39.89 -11.40
CA CYS A 176 -3.28 -39.04 -12.14
C CYS A 176 -3.50 -39.53 -13.57
N THR A 177 -4.76 -39.78 -13.92
CA THR A 177 -5.20 -40.02 -15.29
C THR A 177 -5.24 -38.70 -16.04
N GLN A 178 -4.44 -38.57 -17.09
CA GLN A 178 -4.37 -37.35 -17.91
C GLN A 178 -5.51 -37.29 -18.93
N ALA A 179 -5.99 -36.08 -19.23
CA ALA A 179 -6.78 -35.84 -20.43
C ALA A 179 -5.96 -36.18 -21.68
N ARG A 180 -6.57 -36.81 -22.68
CA ARG A 180 -5.94 -37.06 -23.98
C ARG A 180 -6.39 -36.03 -25.01
N ASN A 181 -5.43 -35.48 -25.74
CA ASN A 181 -5.71 -34.58 -26.86
C ASN A 181 -6.52 -35.33 -27.93
N GLY A 182 -7.63 -34.75 -28.37
CA GLY A 182 -8.57 -35.36 -29.32
C GLY A 182 -9.70 -36.18 -28.69
N SER A 183 -9.71 -36.40 -27.37
CA SER A 183 -10.80 -37.14 -26.68
C SER A 183 -11.54 -36.36 -25.60
N SER A 184 -11.01 -35.23 -25.13
CA SER A 184 -11.68 -34.33 -24.19
C SER A 184 -11.77 -32.92 -24.78
N GLY A 185 -12.95 -32.54 -25.26
CA GLY A 185 -13.22 -31.18 -25.75
C GLY A 185 -13.27 -30.12 -24.65
N ILE A 186 -13.20 -30.53 -23.37
CA ILE A 186 -13.17 -29.63 -22.21
C ILE A 186 -11.73 -29.32 -21.81
N ALA A 187 -10.86 -30.33 -21.74
CA ALA A 187 -9.44 -30.13 -21.44
C ALA A 187 -8.66 -29.54 -22.64
N TYR A 188 -9.08 -29.90 -23.85
CA TYR A 188 -8.57 -29.40 -25.12
C TYR A 188 -9.73 -28.80 -25.93
N PRO A 189 -10.14 -27.55 -25.65
CA PRO A 189 -11.24 -26.90 -26.36
C PRO A 189 -10.94 -26.76 -27.85
N PRO A 190 -11.98 -26.69 -28.72
CA PRO A 190 -11.82 -26.48 -30.16
C PRO A 190 -10.94 -25.28 -30.51
N TYR A 191 -10.97 -24.25 -29.65
CA TYR A 191 -10.03 -23.15 -29.66
C TYR A 191 -9.16 -23.17 -28.40
N SER A 192 -7.89 -23.52 -28.56
CA SER A 192 -6.92 -23.49 -27.46
C SER A 192 -6.38 -22.08 -27.25
N ILE A 193 -6.65 -21.50 -26.09
CA ILE A 193 -5.98 -20.26 -25.65
C ILE A 193 -4.47 -20.50 -25.50
N ALA A 194 -3.66 -19.43 -25.49
CA ALA A 194 -2.20 -19.52 -25.36
C ALA A 194 -1.72 -19.89 -23.93
N HIS A 195 -2.42 -20.80 -23.24
CA HIS A 195 -2.12 -21.21 -21.88
C HIS A 195 -0.75 -21.91 -21.79
N GLY A 196 0.14 -21.38 -20.94
CA GLY A 196 1.49 -21.89 -20.74
C GLY A 196 2.48 -21.63 -21.89
N VAL A 197 2.06 -20.92 -22.95
CA VAL A 197 2.94 -20.56 -24.07
C VAL A 197 3.90 -19.44 -23.61
N ARG A 198 5.18 -19.79 -23.40
CA ARG A 198 6.22 -18.84 -23.01
C ARG A 198 7.60 -19.30 -23.50
N GLY A 199 8.43 -18.37 -23.96
CA GLY A 199 9.81 -18.64 -24.36
C GLY A 199 9.90 -19.71 -25.45
N THR A 200 10.47 -20.86 -25.13
CA THR A 200 10.62 -22.03 -26.02
C THR A 200 9.36 -22.89 -26.13
N ILE A 201 8.40 -22.76 -25.20
CA ILE A 201 7.12 -23.47 -25.26
C ILE A 201 6.24 -22.77 -26.30
N LYS A 202 6.06 -23.40 -27.46
CA LYS A 202 5.28 -22.85 -28.59
C LYS A 202 3.86 -23.42 -28.72
N ARG A 203 3.52 -24.45 -27.95
CA ARG A 203 2.19 -25.09 -27.99
C ARG A 203 1.47 -24.90 -26.66
N PRO A 204 0.16 -24.58 -26.67
CA PRO A 204 -0.63 -24.52 -25.45
C PRO A 204 -0.63 -25.84 -24.68
N TYR A 205 -0.64 -25.76 -23.35
CA TYR A 205 -0.98 -26.89 -22.50
C TYR A 205 -2.50 -27.12 -22.47
N ALA A 206 -2.92 -28.30 -21.98
CA ALA A 206 -4.31 -28.52 -21.59
C ALA A 206 -4.73 -27.46 -20.56
N LEU A 207 -6.00 -27.04 -20.59
CA LEU A 207 -6.48 -25.99 -19.68
C LEU A 207 -6.25 -26.34 -18.21
N GLY A 208 -6.45 -27.61 -17.82
CA GLY A 208 -6.24 -28.10 -16.45
C GLY A 208 -4.79 -28.24 -15.99
N LYS A 209 -3.80 -27.73 -16.75
CA LYS A 209 -2.38 -27.87 -16.39
C LYS A 209 -2.08 -27.06 -15.13
N LYS A 210 -1.60 -27.75 -14.08
CA LYS A 210 -1.24 -27.18 -12.76
C LYS A 210 -2.37 -26.48 -12.01
N ILE A 211 -3.62 -26.87 -12.30
CA ILE A 211 -4.84 -26.45 -11.62
C ILE A 211 -5.79 -27.65 -11.47
N ILE A 212 -7.00 -27.44 -10.96
CA ILE A 212 -8.06 -28.47 -10.98
C ILE A 212 -8.46 -28.78 -12.42
N ALA A 213 -8.86 -30.03 -12.71
CA ALA A 213 -9.36 -30.41 -14.02
C ALA A 213 -10.58 -29.56 -14.43
N MET A 214 -10.61 -29.08 -15.67
CA MET A 214 -11.77 -28.32 -16.18
C MET A 214 -13.04 -29.19 -16.29
N SER A 215 -12.89 -30.51 -16.32
CA SER A 215 -13.98 -31.47 -16.33
C SER A 215 -14.57 -31.74 -14.94
N ALA A 216 -13.92 -31.26 -13.87
CA ALA A 216 -14.45 -31.36 -12.53
C ALA A 216 -15.66 -30.43 -12.37
N SER A 217 -16.53 -30.78 -11.44
CA SER A 217 -17.77 -30.04 -11.18
C SER A 217 -17.81 -29.49 -9.75
N GLY A 218 -18.41 -28.32 -9.58
CA GLY A 218 -18.77 -27.79 -8.28
C GLY A 218 -19.79 -28.67 -7.55
N VAL A 219 -20.13 -28.23 -6.34
CA VAL A 219 -21.07 -28.90 -5.45
C VAL A 219 -22.48 -28.93 -6.05
N ASP A 220 -22.84 -27.88 -6.78
CA ASP A 220 -24.15 -27.66 -7.38
C ASP A 220 -24.22 -28.06 -8.87
N GLY A 221 -23.13 -28.63 -9.42
CA GLY A 221 -23.06 -29.29 -10.73
C GLY A 221 -22.51 -28.45 -11.88
N GLU A 222 -22.15 -27.20 -11.62
CA GLU A 222 -21.41 -26.34 -12.54
C GLU A 222 -20.04 -26.91 -12.89
N LEU A 223 -19.57 -26.72 -14.11
CA LEU A 223 -18.23 -27.17 -14.51
C LEU A 223 -17.18 -26.13 -14.13
N LEU A 224 -16.01 -26.58 -13.66
CA LEU A 224 -14.87 -25.67 -13.49
C LEU A 224 -14.41 -25.07 -14.82
N TYR A 225 -14.71 -25.68 -15.97
CA TYR A 225 -14.51 -25.03 -17.26
C TYR A 225 -15.15 -23.64 -17.33
N ASP A 226 -16.33 -23.46 -16.74
CA ASP A 226 -17.07 -22.19 -16.74
C ASP A 226 -16.72 -21.30 -15.53
N THR A 227 -16.35 -21.91 -14.39
CA THR A 227 -16.17 -21.19 -13.13
C THR A 227 -14.72 -21.04 -12.65
N HIS A 228 -13.74 -21.60 -13.35
CA HIS A 228 -12.32 -21.56 -12.95
C HIS A 228 -11.84 -20.14 -12.62
N ASN A 229 -12.06 -19.19 -13.55
CA ASN A 229 -11.57 -17.82 -13.38
C ASN A 229 -12.28 -17.03 -12.26
N ILE A 230 -13.40 -17.53 -11.71
CA ILE A 230 -14.09 -16.89 -10.59
C ILE A 230 -13.82 -17.57 -9.25
N TYR A 231 -12.96 -18.60 -9.19
CA TYR A 231 -12.69 -19.33 -7.95
C TYR A 231 -12.10 -18.43 -6.84
N GLY A 232 -11.05 -17.66 -7.15
CA GLY A 232 -10.48 -16.71 -6.19
C GLY A 232 -11.42 -15.56 -5.83
N LEU A 233 -12.27 -15.13 -6.78
CA LEU A 233 -13.32 -14.13 -6.52
C LEU A 233 -14.37 -14.67 -5.53
N SER A 234 -14.83 -15.91 -5.73
CA SER A 234 -15.85 -16.52 -4.87
C SER A 234 -15.30 -16.83 -3.48
N GLU A 235 -14.03 -17.24 -3.36
CA GLU A 235 -13.34 -17.38 -2.08
C GLU A 235 -13.18 -16.03 -1.36
N ALA A 236 -12.79 -14.96 -2.07
CA ALA A 236 -12.69 -13.62 -1.50
C ALA A 236 -14.04 -13.13 -0.97
N ALA A 237 -15.13 -13.38 -1.70
CA ALA A 237 -16.48 -13.04 -1.27
C ALA A 237 -16.92 -13.85 -0.04
N ALA A 238 -16.68 -15.16 -0.02
CA ALA A 238 -16.98 -16.03 1.12
C ALA A 238 -16.19 -15.61 2.37
N THR A 239 -14.91 -15.29 2.20
CA THR A 239 -14.02 -14.82 3.27
C THR A 239 -14.48 -13.46 3.78
N HIS A 240 -14.86 -12.52 2.91
CA HIS A 240 -15.39 -11.22 3.33
C HIS A 240 -16.63 -11.37 4.21
N SER A 241 -17.60 -12.17 3.75
CA SER A 241 -18.84 -12.43 4.50
C SER A 241 -18.56 -13.07 5.87
N ALA A 242 -17.62 -14.02 5.94
CA ALA A 242 -17.22 -14.63 7.20
C ALA A 242 -16.55 -13.62 8.15
N LEU A 243 -15.64 -12.80 7.63
CA LEU A 243 -14.86 -11.85 8.43
C LEU A 243 -15.70 -10.69 8.98
N GLU A 244 -16.74 -10.24 8.27
CA GLU A 244 -17.68 -9.25 8.81
C GLU A 244 -18.31 -9.74 10.12
N ASN A 245 -18.68 -11.02 10.17
CA ASN A 245 -19.27 -11.64 11.35
C ASN A 245 -18.24 -11.93 12.47
N ILE A 246 -17.04 -12.40 12.10
CA ILE A 246 -16.01 -12.81 13.06
C ILE A 246 -15.37 -11.59 13.74
N LEU A 247 -15.06 -10.55 12.96
CA LEU A 247 -14.25 -9.42 13.44
C LEU A 247 -15.11 -8.27 14.00
N GLY A 248 -16.37 -8.14 13.55
CA GLY A 248 -17.24 -7.01 13.93
C GLY A 248 -16.71 -5.64 13.49
N LYS A 249 -15.77 -5.61 12.54
CA LYS A 249 -15.13 -4.42 11.96
C LYS A 249 -14.85 -4.65 10.49
N ARG A 250 -14.49 -3.59 9.75
CA ARG A 250 -14.13 -3.68 8.32
C ARG A 250 -13.03 -4.73 8.11
N PRO A 251 -13.27 -5.78 7.28
CA PRO A 251 -12.25 -6.79 7.00
C PRO A 251 -11.09 -6.27 6.17
N PHE A 252 -9.92 -6.87 6.35
CA PHE A 252 -8.82 -6.82 5.39
C PHE A 252 -8.60 -8.22 4.81
N ILE A 253 -8.63 -8.33 3.49
CA ILE A 253 -8.34 -9.56 2.75
C ILE A 253 -7.29 -9.25 1.70
N LEU A 254 -6.26 -10.09 1.59
CA LEU A 254 -5.31 -10.06 0.48
C LEU A 254 -5.52 -11.33 -0.36
N THR A 255 -5.77 -11.21 -1.66
CA THR A 255 -6.02 -12.36 -2.57
C THR A 255 -5.05 -12.41 -3.75
N ARG A 256 -4.65 -13.62 -4.16
CA ARG A 256 -3.81 -13.82 -5.34
C ARG A 256 -4.63 -13.79 -6.61
N SER A 257 -5.50 -14.78 -6.77
CA SER A 257 -6.37 -14.92 -7.92
C SER A 257 -7.48 -13.87 -7.89
N THR A 258 -7.75 -13.27 -9.05
CA THR A 258 -8.70 -12.18 -9.19
C THR A 258 -9.44 -12.26 -10.53
N PHE A 259 -10.67 -11.76 -10.50
CA PHE A 259 -11.55 -11.53 -11.65
C PHE A 259 -12.22 -10.15 -11.50
N PRO A 260 -12.73 -9.50 -12.58
CA PRO A 260 -13.52 -8.29 -12.45
C PRO A 260 -14.57 -8.38 -11.34
N GLY A 261 -14.50 -7.46 -10.37
CA GLY A 261 -15.32 -7.47 -9.15
C GLY A 261 -14.57 -7.86 -7.87
N SER A 262 -13.38 -8.45 -7.96
CA SER A 262 -12.61 -8.92 -6.77
C SER A 262 -12.23 -7.78 -5.83
N GLY A 263 -11.96 -6.59 -6.37
CA GLY A 263 -11.64 -5.39 -5.58
C GLY A 263 -12.77 -4.89 -4.68
N LYS A 264 -13.99 -5.41 -4.84
CA LYS A 264 -15.10 -5.19 -3.89
C LYS A 264 -14.82 -5.84 -2.53
N PHE A 265 -14.06 -6.94 -2.51
CA PHE A 265 -13.89 -7.78 -1.33
C PHE A 265 -12.46 -7.81 -0.79
N ALA A 266 -11.45 -7.66 -1.67
CA ALA A 266 -10.07 -7.90 -1.30
C ALA A 266 -9.06 -6.93 -1.95
N ALA A 267 -7.95 -6.72 -1.26
CA ALA A 267 -6.69 -6.21 -1.80
C ALA A 267 -5.99 -7.27 -2.65
N HIS A 268 -5.02 -6.85 -3.45
CA HIS A 268 -4.23 -7.75 -4.31
C HIS A 268 -2.74 -7.43 -4.23
N TRP A 269 -1.89 -8.43 -4.49
CA TRP A 269 -0.47 -8.20 -4.74
C TRP A 269 -0.07 -8.91 -6.03
N SER A 270 0.98 -8.41 -6.69
CA SER A 270 1.41 -8.88 -8.01
C SER A 270 1.92 -10.34 -8.08
N GLY A 271 1.83 -11.10 -6.99
CA GLY A 271 2.38 -12.45 -6.89
C GLY A 271 3.91 -12.48 -6.78
N ASP A 272 4.44 -13.66 -7.04
CA ASP A 272 5.84 -14.07 -6.93
C ASP A 272 6.74 -13.32 -7.93
N ASN A 273 7.14 -12.10 -7.58
CA ASN A 273 8.04 -11.28 -8.38
C ASN A 273 9.51 -11.65 -8.12
N ASN A 274 10.41 -11.25 -9.02
CA ASN A 274 11.85 -11.53 -8.89
C ASN A 274 12.58 -10.35 -8.26
N ALA A 275 13.55 -10.63 -7.39
CA ALA A 275 14.51 -9.68 -6.81
C ALA A 275 15.50 -9.15 -7.87
N THR A 276 14.98 -8.40 -8.84
CA THR A 276 15.74 -7.82 -9.96
C THR A 276 15.25 -6.41 -10.28
N TRP A 277 16.08 -5.60 -10.93
CA TRP A 277 15.68 -4.29 -11.44
C TRP A 277 14.51 -4.34 -12.44
N ALA A 278 14.38 -5.44 -13.19
CA ALA A 278 13.22 -5.66 -14.05
C ALA A 278 11.94 -5.90 -13.23
N GLY A 279 12.04 -6.65 -12.12
CA GLY A 279 10.95 -6.84 -11.16
C GLY A 279 10.50 -5.52 -10.52
N LEU A 280 11.46 -4.67 -10.12
CA LEU A 280 11.17 -3.33 -9.61
C LEU A 280 10.43 -2.47 -10.67
N ARG A 281 10.84 -2.48 -11.95
CA ARG A 281 10.09 -1.77 -13.00
C ARG A 281 8.68 -2.35 -13.21
N GLN A 282 8.57 -3.67 -13.26
CA GLN A 282 7.29 -4.36 -13.48
C GLN A 282 6.29 -4.08 -12.35
N SER A 283 6.77 -3.87 -11.11
CA SER A 283 5.90 -3.53 -9.98
C SER A 283 5.06 -2.27 -10.20
N VAL A 284 5.61 -1.27 -10.91
CA VAL A 284 4.90 -0.02 -11.23
C VAL A 284 3.76 -0.31 -12.20
N HIS A 285 4.02 -1.13 -13.21
CA HIS A 285 2.99 -1.57 -14.15
C HIS A 285 1.89 -2.37 -13.45
N SER A 286 2.25 -3.30 -12.56
CA SER A 286 1.30 -4.10 -11.80
C SER A 286 0.42 -3.23 -10.90
N LEU A 287 1.00 -2.27 -10.16
CA LEU A 287 0.24 -1.32 -9.34
C LEU A 287 -0.81 -0.55 -10.14
N LEU A 288 -0.39 0.03 -11.27
CA LEU A 288 -1.25 0.82 -12.14
C LEU A 288 -2.35 -0.03 -12.77
N ALA A 289 -2.01 -1.22 -13.26
CA ALA A 289 -2.96 -2.15 -13.85
C ALA A 289 -4.02 -2.60 -12.83
N SER A 290 -3.62 -3.04 -11.63
CA SER A 290 -4.54 -3.43 -10.57
C SER A 290 -5.49 -2.29 -10.18
N SER A 291 -4.98 -1.06 -10.08
CA SER A 291 -5.80 0.11 -9.79
C SER A 291 -6.84 0.37 -10.89
N MET A 292 -6.46 0.21 -12.16
CA MET A 292 -7.38 0.32 -13.30
C MET A 292 -8.42 -0.82 -13.36
N TRP A 293 -8.10 -2.00 -12.84
CA TRP A 293 -9.02 -3.14 -12.75
C TRP A 293 -9.99 -3.06 -11.57
N GLY A 294 -10.01 -1.93 -10.86
CA GLY A 294 -10.88 -1.71 -9.70
C GLY A 294 -10.35 -2.35 -8.42
N MET A 295 -9.05 -2.61 -8.33
CA MET A 295 -8.37 -3.10 -7.12
C MET A 295 -7.38 -2.03 -6.61
N PRO A 296 -7.88 -0.95 -5.96
CA PRO A 296 -7.07 0.21 -5.63
C PRO A 296 -6.05 -0.04 -4.50
N LEU A 297 -6.26 -1.07 -3.66
CA LEU A 297 -5.33 -1.47 -2.61
C LEU A 297 -4.44 -2.60 -3.14
N ALA A 298 -3.33 -2.22 -3.78
CA ALA A 298 -2.46 -3.14 -4.50
C ALA A 298 -0.96 -2.79 -4.38
N GLY A 299 -0.11 -3.78 -4.63
CA GLY A 299 1.34 -3.62 -4.58
C GLY A 299 2.11 -4.87 -5.02
N SER A 300 3.42 -4.84 -4.82
CA SER A 300 4.32 -5.96 -5.07
C SER A 300 5.15 -6.26 -3.84
N ASP A 301 5.72 -7.46 -3.76
CA ASP A 301 6.65 -7.82 -2.69
C ASP A 301 7.93 -7.00 -2.85
N ILE A 302 8.14 -6.09 -1.89
CA ILE A 302 9.24 -5.14 -1.89
C ILE A 302 10.55 -5.89 -1.68
N CYS A 303 11.59 -5.50 -2.42
CA CYS A 303 12.88 -6.16 -2.56
C CYS A 303 12.88 -7.45 -3.40
N GLY A 304 11.68 -7.98 -3.72
CA GLY A 304 11.43 -9.13 -4.59
C GLY A 304 11.27 -10.43 -3.82
N PHE A 305 10.34 -11.29 -4.27
CA PHE A 305 10.04 -12.56 -3.62
C PHE A 305 11.02 -13.68 -3.98
N LEU A 306 11.32 -13.87 -5.28
CA LEU A 306 12.23 -14.89 -5.78
C LEU A 306 13.65 -14.36 -5.97
N GLY A 307 14.62 -15.07 -5.38
CA GLY A 307 16.04 -14.79 -5.47
C GLY A 307 16.55 -13.75 -4.46
N ASN A 308 17.86 -13.69 -4.29
CA ASN A 308 18.49 -12.79 -3.33
C ASN A 308 18.49 -11.34 -3.81
N SER A 309 17.91 -10.44 -3.01
CA SER A 309 18.00 -9.00 -3.25
C SER A 309 19.42 -8.48 -2.96
N THR A 310 19.76 -7.33 -3.54
CA THR A 310 20.99 -6.59 -3.24
C THR A 310 20.68 -5.37 -2.39
N GLU A 311 21.66 -4.86 -1.64
CA GLU A 311 21.48 -3.68 -0.79
C GLU A 311 20.95 -2.47 -1.59
N GLU A 312 21.53 -2.19 -2.77
CA GLU A 312 21.07 -1.07 -3.61
C GLU A 312 19.65 -1.30 -4.14
N LEU A 313 19.37 -2.49 -4.67
CA LEU A 313 18.04 -2.83 -5.18
C LEU A 313 17.00 -2.69 -4.09
N CYS A 314 17.25 -3.26 -2.91
CA CYS A 314 16.31 -3.22 -1.79
C CYS A 314 16.16 -1.79 -1.23
N ALA A 315 17.22 -0.98 -1.20
CA ALA A 315 17.11 0.43 -0.82
C ALA A 315 16.21 1.20 -1.80
N ARG A 316 16.38 1.02 -3.12
CA ARG A 316 15.51 1.64 -4.14
C ARG A 316 14.08 1.13 -4.08
N TRP A 317 13.91 -0.17 -3.83
CA TRP A 317 12.60 -0.78 -3.74
C TRP A 317 11.86 -0.35 -2.48
N MET A 318 12.53 -0.22 -1.34
CA MET A 318 11.92 0.36 -0.13
C MET A 318 11.50 1.81 -0.36
N SER A 319 12.31 2.62 -1.06
CA SER A 319 11.93 3.99 -1.42
C SER A 319 10.70 4.05 -2.34
N ALA A 320 10.64 3.22 -3.39
CA ALA A 320 9.51 3.20 -4.33
C ALA A 320 8.26 2.52 -3.76
N GLY A 321 8.44 1.35 -3.16
CA GLY A 321 7.38 0.50 -2.62
C GLY A 321 6.69 1.06 -1.38
N ALA A 322 7.31 2.00 -0.67
CA ALA A 322 6.62 2.81 0.33
C ALA A 322 5.40 3.53 -0.27
N PHE A 323 5.40 3.85 -1.57
CA PHE A 323 4.32 4.56 -2.27
C PHE A 323 3.42 3.64 -3.09
N TYR A 324 3.50 2.32 -2.90
CA TYR A 324 2.40 1.42 -3.27
C TYR A 324 1.20 1.64 -2.35
N THR A 325 0.00 1.37 -2.86
CA THR A 325 -1.22 1.48 -2.03
C THR A 325 -1.28 0.35 -1.00
N PHE A 326 -0.78 -0.84 -1.34
CA PHE A 326 -0.42 -1.92 -0.41
C PHE A 326 1.11 -2.08 -0.38
N SER A 327 1.74 -1.85 0.77
CA SER A 327 3.21 -1.82 0.92
C SER A 327 3.67 -2.94 1.87
N ARG A 328 4.23 -4.01 1.31
CA ARG A 328 4.69 -5.21 2.02
C ARG A 328 6.08 -5.62 1.55
N ASN A 329 7.01 -5.87 2.47
CA ASN A 329 8.23 -6.63 2.20
C ASN A 329 7.94 -8.10 2.52
N HIS A 330 8.14 -8.97 1.54
CA HIS A 330 7.89 -10.41 1.64
C HIS A 330 8.93 -11.15 0.78
N ASN A 331 9.25 -12.38 1.15
CA ASN A 331 10.40 -13.11 0.63
C ASN A 331 10.10 -14.61 0.55
N SER A 332 10.78 -15.33 -0.36
CA SER A 332 10.71 -16.79 -0.38
C SER A 332 11.45 -17.41 0.81
N LEU A 333 11.12 -18.67 1.11
CA LEU A 333 11.77 -19.43 2.19
C LEU A 333 13.27 -19.66 1.96
N TYR A 334 13.71 -19.70 0.70
CA TYR A 334 15.07 -20.09 0.33
C TYR A 334 15.97 -18.90 -0.06
N SER A 335 15.39 -17.71 -0.15
CA SER A 335 16.13 -16.47 -0.36
C SER A 335 16.72 -15.96 0.95
N SER A 336 17.80 -15.19 0.85
CA SER A 336 18.43 -14.52 1.99
C SER A 336 17.44 -13.55 2.65
N PRO A 337 17.44 -13.42 3.98
CA PRO A 337 16.63 -12.44 4.68
C PRO A 337 16.83 -11.03 4.12
N GLN A 338 15.74 -10.25 4.05
CA GLN A 338 15.74 -8.94 3.40
C GLN A 338 14.91 -7.89 4.16
N GLU A 339 14.74 -8.09 5.47
CA GLU A 339 14.06 -7.13 6.32
C GLU A 339 14.77 -5.76 6.28
N PRO A 340 14.02 -4.64 6.30
CA PRO A 340 14.61 -3.32 6.09
C PRO A 340 15.72 -2.94 7.07
N TYR A 341 15.78 -3.56 8.24
CA TYR A 341 16.77 -3.28 9.27
C TYR A 341 18.14 -3.96 9.05
N LEU A 342 18.26 -4.89 8.11
CA LEU A 342 19.49 -5.68 7.90
C LEU A 342 20.64 -4.86 7.34
N TRP A 343 20.35 -3.91 6.44
CA TRP A 343 21.34 -3.00 5.88
C TRP A 343 21.11 -1.58 6.40
N PRO A 344 22.13 -0.87 6.91
CA PRO A 344 21.98 0.51 7.37
C PRO A 344 21.43 1.46 6.30
N SER A 345 21.82 1.29 5.04
CA SER A 345 21.34 2.12 3.93
C SER A 345 19.87 1.86 3.58
N VAL A 346 19.45 0.59 3.58
CA VAL A 346 18.05 0.17 3.37
C VAL A 346 17.19 0.67 4.53
N ALA A 347 17.68 0.56 5.77
CA ALA A 347 16.96 1.05 6.94
C ALA A 347 16.77 2.58 6.88
N ALA A 348 17.77 3.32 6.41
CA ALA A 348 17.67 4.77 6.22
C ALA A 348 16.67 5.13 5.11
N ALA A 349 16.74 4.46 3.96
CA ALA A 349 15.80 4.61 2.86
C ALA A 349 14.36 4.33 3.30
N ALA A 350 14.15 3.22 4.01
CA ALA A 350 12.86 2.80 4.54
C ALA A 350 12.29 3.83 5.54
N ARG A 351 13.08 4.29 6.53
CA ARG A 351 12.63 5.31 7.48
C ARG A 351 12.20 6.60 6.77
N LYS A 352 12.99 7.09 5.81
CA LYS A 352 12.68 8.31 5.06
C LYS A 352 11.38 8.16 4.26
N ALA A 353 11.27 7.11 3.46
CA ALA A 353 10.13 6.90 2.57
C ALA A 353 8.84 6.53 3.33
N LEU A 354 8.92 5.65 4.34
CA LEU A 354 7.77 5.28 5.17
C LEU A 354 7.29 6.43 6.05
N ALA A 355 8.17 7.28 6.57
CA ALA A 355 7.76 8.49 7.27
C ALA A 355 6.91 9.39 6.37
N MET A 356 7.32 9.61 5.11
CA MET A 356 6.50 10.38 4.16
C MET A 356 5.18 9.68 3.82
N LYS A 357 5.18 8.35 3.62
CA LYS A 357 3.94 7.58 3.45
C LYS A 357 2.99 7.80 4.63
N TYR A 358 3.51 7.76 5.85
CA TYR A 358 2.73 7.93 7.09
C TYR A 358 2.15 9.35 7.19
N ARG A 359 2.91 10.37 6.76
CA ARG A 359 2.39 11.74 6.63
C ARG A 359 1.23 11.83 5.64
N LEU A 360 1.28 11.05 4.55
CA LEU A 360 0.27 11.03 3.49
C LEU A 360 -0.93 10.10 3.78
N LEU A 361 -1.00 9.44 4.95
CA LEU A 361 -2.11 8.54 5.26
C LEU A 361 -3.49 9.21 5.17
N PRO A 362 -3.73 10.45 5.65
CA PRO A 362 -5.03 11.10 5.49
C PRO A 362 -5.42 11.28 4.02
N HIS A 363 -4.46 11.71 3.18
CA HIS A 363 -4.66 11.83 1.73
C HIS A 363 -5.00 10.48 1.08
N LEU A 364 -4.20 9.45 1.35
CA LEU A 364 -4.43 8.10 0.81
C LEU A 364 -5.80 7.56 1.24
N TYR A 365 -6.16 7.74 2.51
CA TYR A 365 -7.42 7.26 3.06
C TYR A 365 -8.63 7.96 2.44
N SER A 366 -8.56 9.28 2.24
CA SER A 366 -9.54 10.02 1.47
C SER A 366 -9.69 9.50 0.04
N TRP A 367 -8.60 9.14 -0.61
CA TRP A 367 -8.65 8.58 -1.97
C TRP A 367 -9.20 7.16 -2.01
N PHE A 368 -8.94 6.33 -1.00
CA PHE A 368 -9.62 5.04 -0.85
C PHE A 368 -11.12 5.22 -0.67
N TYR A 369 -11.55 6.18 0.15
CA TYR A 369 -12.97 6.50 0.29
C TYR A 369 -13.60 6.94 -1.04
N ARG A 370 -12.94 7.82 -1.80
CA ARG A 370 -13.41 8.22 -3.15
C ARG A 370 -13.55 7.02 -4.07
N ALA A 371 -12.52 6.16 -4.11
CA ALA A 371 -12.54 4.96 -4.93
C ALA A 371 -13.68 4.02 -4.53
N HIS A 372 -13.97 3.90 -3.24
CA HIS A 372 -15.10 3.12 -2.73
C HIS A 372 -16.46 3.70 -3.15
N VAL A 373 -16.68 5.01 -3.02
CA VAL A 373 -17.99 5.62 -3.28
C VAL A 373 -18.27 5.95 -4.75
N ARG A 374 -17.23 6.15 -5.57
CA ARG A 374 -17.37 6.59 -6.97
C ARG A 374 -16.66 5.67 -7.98
N GLY A 375 -15.97 4.64 -7.51
CA GLY A 375 -15.00 3.91 -8.34
C GLY A 375 -13.75 4.73 -8.62
N GLY A 376 -12.88 4.21 -9.49
CA GLY A 376 -11.61 4.83 -9.86
C GLY A 376 -10.42 4.27 -9.10
N ALA A 377 -9.27 4.92 -9.30
CA ALA A 377 -7.96 4.43 -8.84
C ALA A 377 -7.39 5.31 -7.73
N VAL A 378 -6.54 4.73 -6.86
CA VAL A 378 -5.78 5.49 -5.85
C VAL A 378 -4.35 5.75 -6.33
N ALA A 379 -3.65 4.73 -6.82
CA ALA A 379 -2.47 4.92 -7.65
C ALA A 379 -2.90 5.04 -9.12
N GLN A 380 -2.66 6.18 -9.75
CA GLN A 380 -3.18 6.49 -11.08
C GLN A 380 -2.06 6.72 -12.09
N PRO A 381 -2.21 6.24 -13.35
CA PRO A 381 -1.39 6.72 -14.46
C PRO A 381 -1.59 8.22 -14.66
N LEU A 382 -0.57 8.94 -15.12
CA LEU A 382 -0.65 10.40 -15.29
C LEU A 382 -1.81 10.81 -16.22
N PHE A 383 -2.10 10.02 -17.26
CA PHE A 383 -3.18 10.33 -18.20
C PHE A 383 -4.60 10.30 -17.58
N PHE A 384 -4.79 9.76 -16.38
CA PHE A 384 -6.08 9.88 -15.67
C PHE A 384 -6.35 11.32 -15.21
N ALA A 385 -5.32 12.00 -14.71
CA ALA A 385 -5.41 13.40 -14.27
C ALA A 385 -5.15 14.41 -15.41
N PHE A 386 -4.53 13.95 -16.51
CA PHE A 386 -4.14 14.76 -17.66
C PHE A 386 -4.53 14.10 -19.00
N PRO A 387 -5.82 13.86 -19.27
CA PRO A 387 -6.25 13.08 -20.45
C PRO A 387 -5.97 13.77 -21.80
N ALA A 388 -5.85 15.10 -21.80
CA ALA A 388 -5.50 15.91 -22.96
C ALA A 388 -3.99 15.91 -23.27
N ASP A 389 -3.14 15.49 -22.33
CA ASP A 389 -1.71 15.41 -22.51
C ASP A 389 -1.31 14.06 -23.13
N LEU A 390 -0.95 14.07 -24.41
CA LEU A 390 -0.56 12.85 -25.12
C LEU A 390 0.76 12.27 -24.61
N ALA A 391 1.68 13.08 -24.08
CA ALA A 391 2.93 12.59 -23.53
C ALA A 391 2.71 11.80 -22.24
N ALA A 392 1.74 12.24 -21.41
CA ALA A 392 1.35 11.55 -20.18
C ALA A 392 0.86 10.11 -20.40
N ARG A 393 0.40 9.75 -21.62
CA ARG A 393 -0.04 8.38 -21.96
C ARG A 393 1.10 7.37 -22.01
N ASN A 394 2.31 7.83 -22.33
CA ASN A 394 3.48 6.97 -22.53
C ASN A 394 4.38 6.89 -21.28
N VAL A 395 4.00 7.57 -20.19
CA VAL A 395 4.75 7.52 -18.93
C VAL A 395 4.34 6.28 -18.14
N ALA A 396 5.25 5.32 -18.05
CA ALA A 396 5.02 4.02 -17.37
C ALA A 396 5.88 3.83 -16.11
N ASP A 397 6.78 4.77 -15.82
CA ASP A 397 7.72 4.75 -14.69
C ASP A 397 7.41 5.81 -13.62
N GLN A 398 6.25 6.47 -13.71
CA GLN A 398 5.73 7.43 -12.73
C GLN A 398 4.24 7.18 -12.49
N TRP A 399 3.75 7.55 -11.32
CA TRP A 399 2.33 7.50 -11.01
C TRP A 399 1.92 8.65 -10.10
N LEU A 400 0.62 8.92 -10.05
CA LEU A 400 0.00 9.80 -9.08
C LEU A 400 -0.57 8.98 -7.92
N LEU A 401 -0.46 9.49 -6.70
CA LEU A 401 -1.31 9.08 -5.58
C LEU A 401 -2.44 10.09 -5.48
N GLY A 402 -3.65 9.64 -5.83
CA GLY A 402 -4.77 10.52 -6.13
C GLY A 402 -4.56 11.25 -7.45
N ASP A 403 -4.83 12.56 -7.48
CA ASP A 403 -4.65 13.42 -8.66
C ASP A 403 -3.53 14.48 -8.50
N SER A 404 -2.84 14.49 -7.35
CA SER A 404 -2.00 15.61 -6.95
C SER A 404 -0.58 15.25 -6.50
N VAL A 405 -0.29 14.02 -6.05
CA VAL A 405 1.05 13.63 -5.59
C VAL A 405 1.75 12.76 -6.62
N LEU A 406 2.74 13.31 -7.33
CA LEU A 406 3.51 12.62 -8.36
C LEU A 406 4.72 11.91 -7.76
N VAL A 407 4.81 10.60 -8.00
CA VAL A 407 5.90 9.73 -7.57
C VAL A 407 6.82 9.43 -8.76
N SER A 408 8.12 9.64 -8.56
CA SER A 408 9.14 9.63 -9.63
C SER A 408 10.39 8.83 -9.23
N PRO A 409 10.31 7.49 -9.08
CA PRO A 409 11.40 6.68 -8.54
C PRO A 409 12.55 6.44 -9.53
N VAL A 410 13.75 6.18 -9.01
CA VAL A 410 14.86 5.59 -9.77
C VAL A 410 14.67 4.07 -9.85
N LEU A 411 14.62 3.53 -11.06
CA LEU A 411 14.33 2.11 -11.33
C LEU A 411 15.47 1.38 -12.06
N THR A 412 16.69 1.91 -11.99
CA THR A 412 17.87 1.42 -12.69
C THR A 412 19.10 1.45 -11.78
N GLU A 413 19.94 0.42 -11.94
CA GLU A 413 21.14 0.21 -11.12
C GLU A 413 22.20 1.30 -11.29
N GLY A 414 22.85 1.67 -10.19
CA GLY A 414 23.94 2.63 -10.13
C GLY A 414 23.53 4.08 -10.42
N LYS A 415 22.27 4.35 -10.74
CA LYS A 415 21.79 5.70 -11.06
C LYS A 415 21.50 6.49 -9.80
N ARG A 416 21.89 7.77 -9.81
CA ARG A 416 21.66 8.76 -8.73
C ARG A 416 20.80 9.93 -9.18
N SER A 417 20.25 9.86 -10.38
CA SER A 417 19.31 10.82 -10.94
C SER A 417 18.40 10.13 -11.96
N ARG A 418 17.29 10.76 -12.33
CA ARG A 418 16.40 10.29 -13.40
C ARG A 418 15.85 11.44 -14.23
N GLN A 419 15.43 11.14 -15.46
CA GLN A 419 14.56 12.03 -16.23
C GLN A 419 13.12 11.77 -15.83
N ALA A 420 12.40 12.82 -15.42
CA ALA A 420 11.01 12.77 -15.01
C ALA A 420 10.15 13.70 -15.87
N TYR A 421 9.02 13.19 -16.37
CA TYR A 421 8.04 14.00 -17.07
C TYR A 421 7.09 14.67 -16.08
N PHE A 422 6.89 15.97 -16.25
CA PHE A 422 5.95 16.78 -15.49
C PHE A 422 4.85 17.29 -16.43
N PRO A 423 3.59 16.89 -16.22
CA PRO A 423 2.44 17.38 -16.99
C PRO A 423 2.21 18.90 -16.82
N PRO A 424 1.32 19.52 -17.63
CA PRO A 424 0.97 20.93 -17.51
C PRO A 424 0.54 21.35 -16.10
N GLY A 425 1.11 22.45 -15.60
CA GLY A 425 0.84 23.00 -14.27
C GLY A 425 2.11 23.24 -13.45
N LYS A 426 1.95 23.83 -12.25
CA LYS A 426 3.05 23.97 -11.29
C LYS A 426 3.27 22.70 -10.50
N TRP A 427 4.52 22.40 -10.19
CA TRP A 427 4.90 21.24 -9.38
C TRP A 427 5.88 21.66 -8.30
N TYR A 428 5.52 21.38 -7.05
CA TYR A 428 6.29 21.70 -5.85
C TYR A 428 6.96 20.44 -5.32
N ASP A 429 8.23 20.49 -4.92
CA ASP A 429 8.90 19.37 -4.27
C ASP A 429 8.26 19.10 -2.91
N LEU A 430 7.87 17.87 -2.60
CA LEU A 430 7.15 17.56 -1.36
C LEU A 430 8.07 17.44 -0.13
N TRP A 431 9.39 17.35 -0.32
CA TRP A 431 10.38 17.27 0.74
C TRP A 431 10.77 18.64 1.27
N ASP A 432 11.08 19.60 0.40
CA ASP A 432 11.49 20.96 0.78
C ASP A 432 10.44 22.04 0.50
N GLN A 433 9.34 21.68 -0.18
CA GLN A 433 8.18 22.54 -0.46
C GLN A 433 8.49 23.71 -1.41
N THR A 434 9.62 23.66 -2.10
CA THR A 434 9.98 24.65 -3.10
C THR A 434 9.27 24.40 -4.43
N LEU A 435 9.05 25.45 -5.22
CA LEU A 435 8.58 25.29 -6.59
C LEU A 435 9.70 24.67 -7.43
N THR A 436 9.55 23.40 -7.82
CA THR A 436 10.54 22.72 -8.66
C THR A 436 10.50 23.27 -10.07
N LEU A 437 9.31 23.30 -10.70
CA LEU A 437 9.13 23.76 -12.08
C LEU A 437 7.67 23.95 -12.50
N GLN A 438 7.50 24.48 -13.72
CA GLN A 438 6.23 24.54 -14.46
C GLN A 438 6.31 23.63 -15.69
N GLY A 439 5.37 22.68 -15.81
CA GLY A 439 5.23 21.79 -16.96
C GLY A 439 4.34 22.37 -18.08
N PRO A 440 4.23 21.72 -19.25
CA PRO A 440 4.73 20.37 -19.54
C PRO A 440 6.23 20.35 -19.86
N LYS A 441 7.00 19.52 -19.15
CA LYS A 441 8.46 19.43 -19.35
C LYS A 441 9.04 18.13 -18.78
N THR A 442 10.07 17.59 -19.42
CA THR A 442 10.95 16.58 -18.82
C THR A 442 12.13 17.25 -18.10
N GLN A 443 12.38 16.86 -16.86
CA GLN A 443 13.44 17.43 -16.02
C GLN A 443 14.31 16.32 -15.42
N THR A 444 15.62 16.54 -15.37
CA THR A 444 16.53 15.67 -14.60
C THR A 444 16.38 16.00 -13.12
N LEU A 445 16.04 15.00 -12.32
CA LEU A 445 15.90 15.08 -10.86
C LEU A 445 17.05 14.31 -10.22
N GLU A 446 17.75 14.95 -9.29
CA GLU A 446 18.70 14.26 -8.41
C GLU A 446 17.94 13.35 -7.44
N ALA A 447 18.44 12.13 -7.29
CA ALA A 447 17.86 11.10 -6.46
C ALA A 447 18.98 10.17 -5.95
N PRO A 448 19.77 10.59 -4.95
CA PRO A 448 20.73 9.72 -4.26
C PRO A 448 20.09 8.40 -3.79
N ILE A 449 20.91 7.38 -3.47
CA ILE A 449 20.38 6.10 -2.98
C ILE A 449 19.56 6.33 -1.70
N GLY A 450 18.36 5.74 -1.67
CA GLY A 450 17.39 5.92 -0.59
C GLY A 450 16.42 7.10 -0.77
N ASP A 451 16.72 8.01 -1.70
CA ASP A 451 15.84 9.13 -2.03
C ASP A 451 14.85 8.77 -3.14
N ILE A 452 13.67 9.39 -3.06
CA ILE A 452 12.62 9.29 -4.06
C ILE A 452 12.02 10.67 -4.32
N PRO A 453 12.12 11.20 -5.54
CA PRO A 453 11.47 12.43 -5.91
C PRO A 453 9.95 12.34 -5.81
N LEU A 454 9.34 13.28 -5.09
CA LEU A 454 7.90 13.41 -4.86
C LEU A 454 7.49 14.84 -5.10
N HIS A 455 6.43 15.06 -5.87
CA HIS A 455 5.99 16.41 -6.21
C HIS A 455 4.49 16.59 -6.00
N LEU A 456 4.10 17.77 -5.52
CA LEU A 456 2.73 18.18 -5.35
C LEU A 456 2.29 19.09 -6.50
N ARG A 457 1.18 18.76 -7.14
CA ARG A 457 0.55 19.56 -8.19
C ARG A 457 -0.02 20.86 -7.61
N GLY A 458 0.23 21.98 -8.28
CA GLY A 458 -0.45 23.26 -8.01
C GLY A 458 -1.96 23.16 -8.20
N GLY A 459 -2.71 23.93 -7.40
CA GLY A 459 -4.17 23.91 -7.35
C GLY A 459 -4.74 22.81 -6.44
N SER A 460 -3.91 22.21 -5.57
CA SER A 460 -4.34 21.11 -4.70
C SER A 460 -4.14 21.41 -3.21
N VAL A 461 -4.90 20.71 -2.37
CA VAL A 461 -4.79 20.74 -0.91
C VAL A 461 -4.51 19.33 -0.43
N LEU A 462 -3.38 19.14 0.27
CA LEU A 462 -3.07 17.90 0.97
C LEU A 462 -3.39 18.03 2.45
N SER A 463 -3.98 16.98 3.01
CA SER A 463 -4.05 16.78 4.46
C SER A 463 -2.92 15.84 4.88
N LEU A 464 -2.11 16.29 5.83
CA LEU A 464 -0.96 15.56 6.35
C LEU A 464 -1.10 15.38 7.86
N GLN A 465 -0.50 14.31 8.38
CA GLN A 465 -0.31 14.08 9.82
C GLN A 465 1.16 13.87 10.14
N GLN A 466 1.53 13.89 11.42
CA GLN A 466 2.89 13.57 11.82
C GLN A 466 3.12 12.06 11.71
N PRO A 467 4.28 11.62 11.20
CA PRO A 467 4.58 10.21 11.11
C PRO A 467 4.89 9.66 12.51
N ALA A 468 4.38 8.46 12.79
CA ALA A 468 4.65 7.72 14.00
C ALA A 468 4.95 6.24 13.66
N SER A 469 5.24 5.42 14.67
CA SER A 469 5.57 4.01 14.46
C SER A 469 4.35 3.14 14.10
N THR A 470 3.13 3.61 14.37
CA THR A 470 1.87 2.92 14.03
C THR A 470 0.83 3.91 13.50
N THR A 471 -0.13 3.41 12.73
CA THR A 471 -1.23 4.23 12.20
C THR A 471 -2.16 4.75 13.30
N ALA A 472 -2.29 4.03 14.43
CA ALA A 472 -3.01 4.49 15.60
C ALA A 472 -2.40 5.79 16.16
N ALA A 473 -1.08 5.80 16.37
CA ALA A 473 -0.37 6.99 16.84
C ALA A 473 -0.34 8.14 15.80
N VAL A 474 -0.33 7.82 14.49
CA VAL A 474 -0.48 8.86 13.44
C VAL A 474 -1.83 9.57 13.57
N ARG A 475 -2.92 8.83 13.78
CA ARG A 475 -4.28 9.39 13.87
C ARG A 475 -4.45 10.36 15.04
N GLU A 476 -3.73 10.14 16.14
CA GLU A 476 -3.72 11.03 17.31
C GLU A 476 -2.95 12.33 17.05
N SER A 477 -2.11 12.37 16.01
CA SER A 477 -1.33 13.57 15.72
C SER A 477 -2.18 14.67 15.04
N PRO A 478 -1.83 15.95 15.26
CA PRO A 478 -2.51 17.06 14.61
C PRO A 478 -2.43 17.02 13.08
N LEU A 479 -3.42 17.64 12.44
CA LEU A 479 -3.48 17.79 10.99
C LEU A 479 -2.71 19.03 10.54
N THR A 480 -1.90 18.87 9.49
CA THR A 480 -1.31 19.96 8.70
C THR A 480 -1.98 20.00 7.33
N LEU A 481 -2.51 21.16 6.93
CA LEU A 481 -3.02 21.37 5.58
C LEU A 481 -1.94 22.00 4.70
N LEU A 482 -1.62 21.41 3.56
CA LEU A 482 -0.67 21.96 2.59
C LEU A 482 -1.39 22.36 1.30
N LEU A 483 -1.48 23.66 1.05
CA LEU A 483 -2.14 24.27 -0.10
C LEU A 483 -1.08 24.66 -1.13
N ALA A 484 -1.07 23.99 -2.28
CA ALA A 484 -0.19 24.33 -3.39
C ALA A 484 -0.92 25.27 -4.36
N LEU A 485 -0.46 26.50 -4.55
CA LEU A 485 -1.11 27.45 -5.46
C LEU A 485 -0.75 27.17 -6.92
N ASP A 486 -1.70 27.32 -7.85
CA ASP A 486 -1.46 27.11 -9.28
C ASP A 486 -1.00 28.39 -10.00
N LYS A 487 -1.48 29.56 -9.56
CA LYS A 487 -1.12 30.89 -10.11
C LYS A 487 -0.29 31.68 -9.10
N SER A 488 0.66 32.50 -9.58
CA SER A 488 1.29 33.51 -8.73
C SER A 488 0.23 34.58 -8.43
N GLY A 489 0.01 34.92 -7.16
CA GLY A 489 -0.83 36.06 -6.82
C GLY A 489 -0.23 37.33 -7.43
N SER A 490 -0.84 37.87 -8.49
CA SER A 490 -0.52 39.20 -9.00
C SER A 490 -1.33 40.22 -8.22
N GLU A 491 -0.67 41.26 -7.71
CA GLU A 491 -1.34 42.45 -7.18
C GLU A 491 -2.36 42.97 -8.19
N GLY A 492 -3.62 43.12 -7.77
CA GLY A 492 -4.65 43.82 -8.54
C GLY A 492 -5.91 43.03 -8.90
N SER A 493 -5.99 41.71 -8.70
CA SER A 493 -7.24 40.98 -8.96
C SER A 493 -8.11 40.91 -7.71
N THR A 494 -8.98 41.91 -7.53
CA THR A 494 -10.16 41.81 -6.66
C THR A 494 -11.04 40.67 -7.17
N GLY A 495 -11.16 39.59 -6.38
CA GLY A 495 -12.00 38.43 -6.66
C GLY A 495 -11.42 37.48 -7.71
N GLN A 496 -10.69 36.45 -7.28
CA GLN A 496 -10.40 35.28 -8.12
C GLN A 496 -10.62 33.98 -7.35
N GLU A 497 -11.63 33.24 -7.77
CA GLU A 497 -11.80 31.82 -7.45
C GLU A 497 -10.67 30.99 -8.08
N LEU A 498 -10.26 29.91 -7.40
CA LEU A 498 -9.34 28.90 -7.90
C LEU A 498 -9.96 28.16 -9.12
N GLN A 499 -9.94 28.75 -10.31
CA GLN A 499 -10.46 28.07 -11.51
C GLN A 499 -9.52 26.96 -11.97
N GLY A 500 -9.73 25.76 -11.43
CA GLY A 500 -9.38 24.51 -12.09
C GLY A 500 -10.41 24.22 -13.18
N SER A 501 -9.95 24.05 -14.42
CA SER A 501 -10.77 23.65 -15.56
C SER A 501 -11.58 22.38 -15.23
N THR A 502 -12.90 22.46 -15.48
CA THR A 502 -14.01 21.57 -15.06
C THR A 502 -14.48 21.75 -13.60
N THR A 503 -15.46 22.66 -13.45
CA THR A 503 -16.51 22.68 -12.41
C THR A 503 -16.05 22.31 -10.99
N LEU A 504 -15.47 23.28 -10.27
CA LEU A 504 -15.39 23.26 -8.79
C LEU A 504 -16.75 22.91 -8.15
N GLN A 505 -17.83 23.32 -8.80
CA GLN A 505 -19.22 23.03 -8.46
C GLN A 505 -19.65 21.56 -8.65
N GLU A 506 -18.80 20.67 -9.19
CA GLU A 506 -19.01 19.21 -9.19
C GLU A 506 -18.02 18.48 -8.26
N ARG A 507 -16.92 19.14 -7.88
CA ARG A 507 -15.93 18.58 -6.96
C ARG A 507 -16.23 18.84 -5.47
N CYS A 508 -16.91 19.95 -5.12
CA CYS A 508 -17.31 20.26 -3.73
C CYS A 508 -18.83 20.06 -3.45
N SER A 509 -19.65 19.63 -4.41
CA SER A 509 -21.12 19.77 -4.37
C SER A 509 -21.96 18.60 -3.86
N THR A 510 -21.43 17.74 -2.99
CA THR A 510 -22.33 16.76 -2.32
C THR A 510 -22.97 17.28 -1.02
N VAL A 511 -22.67 18.52 -0.56
CA VAL A 511 -23.30 19.07 0.67
C VAL A 511 -23.62 20.58 0.66
N VAL A 512 -23.34 21.37 -0.39
CA VAL A 512 -23.61 22.83 -0.33
C VAL A 512 -24.72 23.24 -1.31
N PRO A 513 -25.88 23.75 -0.83
CA PRO A 513 -26.88 24.41 -1.67
C PRO A 513 -26.27 25.64 -2.34
N ALA A 514 -26.56 25.83 -3.63
CA ALA A 514 -26.05 26.93 -4.46
C ALA A 514 -26.39 28.34 -3.91
N ASP A 515 -27.35 28.40 -3.00
CA ASP A 515 -28.01 29.59 -2.49
C ASP A 515 -27.11 30.39 -1.51
N ALA A 516 -26.09 29.74 -0.93
CA ALA A 516 -25.20 30.37 0.07
C ALA A 516 -24.07 31.23 -0.55
N LEU A 517 -23.79 31.09 -1.85
CA LEU A 517 -22.69 31.83 -2.49
C LEU A 517 -23.06 33.29 -2.84
N MET A 518 -24.34 33.62 -2.89
CA MET A 518 -24.82 34.92 -3.40
C MET A 518 -24.95 36.01 -2.32
N ALA A 519 -24.71 35.71 -1.04
CA ALA A 519 -24.97 36.64 0.07
C ALA A 519 -23.80 37.57 0.45
N ALA A 520 -22.62 37.43 -0.16
CA ALA A 520 -21.43 38.22 0.20
C ALA A 520 -21.28 39.56 -0.56
N GLN A 521 -22.29 39.99 -1.32
CA GLN A 521 -22.32 41.33 -1.92
C GLN A 521 -23.31 42.22 -1.15
N GLY A 522 -22.88 42.75 -0.02
CA GLY A 522 -23.70 43.61 0.83
C GLY A 522 -22.87 44.58 1.67
N ALA A 523 -22.69 45.79 1.12
CA ALA A 523 -22.45 47.07 1.77
C ALA A 523 -21.24 47.25 2.74
N GLY A 524 -20.19 47.88 2.20
CA GLY A 524 -19.52 49.00 2.87
C GLY A 524 -18.47 48.69 3.94
N SER A 525 -17.27 48.24 3.55
CA SER A 525 -16.01 48.70 4.18
C SER A 525 -14.81 48.44 3.25
N SER A 526 -13.89 49.39 3.21
CA SER A 526 -12.70 49.41 2.35
C SER A 526 -11.56 48.52 2.89
N SER A 527 -11.82 47.24 3.14
CA SER A 527 -10.78 46.26 3.47
C SER A 527 -10.62 45.27 2.31
N SER A 528 -9.52 45.40 1.58
CA SER A 528 -9.10 44.47 0.53
C SER A 528 -8.61 43.15 1.15
N THR A 529 -9.52 42.32 1.63
CA THR A 529 -9.21 41.00 2.19
C THR A 529 -9.13 39.99 1.06
N MET A 530 -7.94 39.45 0.79
CA MET A 530 -7.74 38.40 -0.20
C MET A 530 -8.33 37.09 0.36
N GLN A 531 -9.40 36.57 -0.24
CA GLN A 531 -9.98 35.28 0.15
C GLN A 531 -9.30 34.15 -0.62
N LEU A 532 -8.69 33.21 0.10
CA LEU A 532 -8.20 31.95 -0.45
C LEU A 532 -9.24 30.86 -0.16
N VAL A 533 -9.91 30.35 -1.19
CA VAL A 533 -10.88 29.25 -1.05
C VAL A 533 -10.27 27.99 -1.64
N GLY A 534 -9.81 27.06 -0.80
CA GLY A 534 -9.34 25.74 -1.22
C GLY A 534 -10.24 24.63 -0.69
N CYS A 535 -10.68 23.72 -1.55
CA CYS A 535 -11.35 22.48 -1.14
C CYS A 535 -10.32 21.33 -1.13
N GLY A 536 -10.21 20.61 -0.02
CA GLY A 536 -9.52 19.31 0.08
C GLY A 536 -10.49 18.23 0.57
N LEU A 537 -10.21 16.96 0.29
CA LEU A 537 -11.00 15.86 0.84
C LEU A 537 -10.26 15.24 2.03
N LEU A 538 -10.91 15.22 3.18
CA LEU A 538 -10.48 14.48 4.37
C LEU A 538 -11.59 13.51 4.76
N TYR A 539 -11.33 12.21 4.66
CA TYR A 539 -12.23 11.18 5.15
C TYR A 539 -11.78 10.65 6.51
N MET A 540 -12.73 10.39 7.40
CA MET A 540 -12.53 9.83 8.73
C MET A 540 -13.65 8.84 9.05
N ASP A 541 -13.39 7.82 9.88
CA ASP A 541 -14.39 6.81 10.22
C ASP A 541 -15.36 7.35 11.29
N ALA A 542 -16.54 6.71 11.42
CA ALA A 542 -17.51 7.06 12.46
C ALA A 542 -16.91 6.83 13.87
N GLY A 543 -16.82 7.89 14.67
CA GLY A 543 -16.15 7.90 15.98
C GLY A 543 -14.92 8.81 16.00
N ASP A 544 -14.33 9.09 14.85
CA ASP A 544 -13.39 10.20 14.70
C ASP A 544 -14.17 11.51 14.65
N SER A 545 -13.75 12.50 15.44
CA SER A 545 -14.27 13.86 15.33
C SER A 545 -13.11 14.81 15.04
N ILE A 546 -13.34 15.97 14.41
CA ILE A 546 -12.36 17.06 14.33
C ILE A 546 -12.90 18.23 15.14
N GLU A 547 -12.07 18.78 16.02
CA GLU A 547 -12.41 19.93 16.85
C GLU A 547 -12.04 21.12 15.98
N VAL A 548 -13.03 21.55 15.22
CA VAL A 548 -12.99 22.85 14.56
C VAL A 548 -13.50 23.85 15.59
N PRO A 549 -12.72 24.86 16.01
CA PRO A 549 -13.21 25.85 16.96
C PRO A 549 -14.40 26.62 16.34
N ASP A 550 -15.61 26.17 16.68
CA ASP A 550 -16.94 26.77 16.42
C ASP A 550 -17.27 27.14 14.95
N VAL A 551 -18.06 26.30 14.27
CA VAL A 551 -18.56 26.53 12.90
C VAL A 551 -20.04 26.94 12.95
N ARG A 552 -20.32 28.25 12.78
CA ARG A 552 -21.64 28.71 12.34
C ARG A 552 -21.51 29.36 10.96
N GLY A 553 -22.02 28.68 9.93
CA GLY A 553 -22.08 29.21 8.55
C GLY A 553 -21.37 28.41 7.46
N GLY A 554 -20.80 27.25 7.77
CA GLY A 554 -20.31 26.30 6.75
C GLY A 554 -18.98 26.64 6.08
N TYR A 555 -18.18 27.57 6.64
CA TYR A 555 -16.81 27.84 6.22
C TYR A 555 -15.86 28.01 7.41
N LEU A 556 -14.60 27.57 7.23
CA LEU A 556 -13.52 27.74 8.19
C LEU A 556 -12.73 29.00 7.85
N LEU A 557 -12.79 30.02 8.71
CA LEU A 557 -11.95 31.21 8.56
C LEU A 557 -10.60 30.96 9.25
N LEU A 558 -9.55 30.82 8.45
CA LEU A 558 -8.18 30.65 8.96
C LEU A 558 -7.52 32.02 9.08
N HIS A 559 -7.32 32.51 10.31
CA HIS A 559 -6.48 33.68 10.56
C HIS A 559 -5.02 33.25 10.58
N PHE A 560 -4.20 33.86 9.72
CA PHE A 560 -2.80 33.51 9.56
C PHE A 560 -1.87 34.68 9.84
N THR A 561 -0.71 34.38 10.43
CA THR A 561 0.42 35.32 10.51
C THR A 561 1.56 34.75 9.65
N ALA A 562 2.05 35.53 8.69
CA ALA A 562 3.04 35.07 7.71
C ALA A 562 4.48 35.40 8.15
N ALA A 563 5.40 34.46 7.96
CA ALA A 563 6.83 34.76 7.92
C ALA A 563 7.42 34.22 6.60
N ALA A 564 8.02 35.09 5.80
CA ALA A 564 8.62 34.74 4.50
C ALA A 564 10.10 34.36 4.65
N SER A 565 10.60 33.47 3.78
CA SER A 565 12.04 33.27 3.62
C SER A 565 12.73 34.54 3.09
N LYS A 566 14.03 34.70 3.35
CA LYS A 566 14.80 35.90 2.94
C LYS A 566 14.86 36.13 1.43
N ASP A 567 14.59 35.10 0.63
CA ASP A 567 14.55 35.10 -0.83
C ASP A 567 13.12 35.11 -1.41
N PHE A 568 12.09 35.19 -0.56
CA PHE A 568 10.68 35.34 -0.94
C PHE A 568 10.14 34.26 -1.92
N SER A 569 10.76 33.09 -1.93
CA SER A 569 10.43 31.95 -2.81
C SER A 569 9.45 30.95 -2.16
N ALA A 570 9.39 30.93 -0.82
CA ALA A 570 8.45 30.17 -0.02
C ALA A 570 8.13 30.91 1.30
N GLY A 571 6.90 30.75 1.80
CA GLY A 571 6.46 31.35 3.06
C GLY A 571 5.62 30.36 3.87
N TRP A 572 5.72 30.42 5.19
CA TRP A 572 4.91 29.62 6.10
C TRP A 572 3.88 30.55 6.74
N LEU A 573 2.61 30.15 6.71
CA LEU A 573 1.50 30.90 7.29
C LEU A 573 0.97 30.12 8.48
N ARG A 574 1.49 30.35 9.69
CA ARG A 574 0.91 29.68 10.85
C ARG A 574 -0.49 30.27 11.08
N ALA A 575 -1.51 29.46 10.77
CA ALA A 575 -2.89 29.78 11.06
C ALA A 575 -3.30 29.11 12.36
N THR A 576 -3.70 29.92 13.36
CA THR A 576 -4.48 29.38 14.47
C THR A 576 -5.94 29.58 14.09
N PRO A 577 -6.76 28.53 13.95
CA PRO A 577 -8.18 28.74 13.69
C PRO A 577 -8.77 29.56 14.83
N THR A 578 -9.27 30.76 14.53
CA THR A 578 -9.97 31.63 15.49
C THR A 578 -11.37 31.91 14.97
N ALA A 579 -12.37 31.57 15.78
CA ALA A 579 -13.76 31.89 15.49
C ALA A 579 -13.95 33.41 15.41
N ALA A 580 -14.57 33.89 14.33
CA ALA A 580 -15.10 35.25 14.27
C ALA A 580 -16.55 35.22 14.76
N ALA A 581 -16.81 35.79 15.94
CA ALA A 581 -18.16 35.92 16.48
C ALA A 581 -18.95 36.93 15.61
N GLY A 582 -19.78 36.42 14.70
CA GLY A 582 -20.83 37.19 14.04
C GLY A 582 -22.05 37.31 14.96
N ALA A 583 -22.47 38.53 15.26
CA ALA A 583 -23.52 38.86 16.21
C ALA A 583 -24.85 38.11 15.96
N GLY A 584 -25.40 37.50 17.01
CA GLY A 584 -26.81 37.13 17.09
C GLY A 584 -27.10 35.66 17.36
N ARG A 585 -27.04 35.24 18.63
CA ARG A 585 -28.05 34.42 19.32
C ARG A 585 -27.69 34.32 20.80
N SER A 586 -28.72 34.42 21.65
CA SER A 586 -28.66 34.48 23.12
C SER A 586 -28.10 33.20 23.76
N ASN A 587 -27.76 33.36 25.02
CA ASN A 587 -26.69 32.66 25.74
C ASN A 587 -27.19 31.46 26.58
N ASP A 588 -28.17 30.67 26.11
CA ASP A 588 -28.92 29.78 27.02
C ASP A 588 -28.79 28.26 26.81
N ASP A 589 -27.97 27.73 25.89
CA ASP A 589 -27.85 26.27 25.67
C ASP A 589 -26.45 25.69 25.93
N ALA A 590 -25.65 26.31 26.80
CA ALA A 590 -24.31 25.82 27.15
C ALA A 590 -24.29 24.98 28.44
N GLN A 591 -25.12 23.95 28.57
CA GLN A 591 -24.95 22.91 29.60
C GLN A 591 -25.45 21.53 29.13
N SER A 592 -24.58 20.75 28.48
CA SER A 592 -24.47 19.32 28.73
C SER A 592 -23.09 18.83 28.28
N GLY A 593 -22.37 18.19 29.21
CA GLY A 593 -20.99 17.78 29.01
C GLY A 593 -20.84 16.51 28.20
N SER A 594 -19.91 16.54 27.26
CA SER A 594 -18.98 15.44 27.02
C SER A 594 -17.61 16.07 26.76
N SER A 595 -16.59 15.63 27.48
CA SER A 595 -15.21 16.04 27.24
C SER A 595 -14.74 15.39 25.93
N LEU A 596 -14.60 16.19 24.88
CA LEU A 596 -14.06 15.82 23.56
C LEU A 596 -12.54 15.52 23.68
N HIS A 597 -12.18 14.29 24.07
CA HIS A 597 -10.78 13.90 24.24
C HIS A 597 -10.14 13.20 23.02
N ASP A 598 -10.90 12.85 21.98
CA ASP A 598 -10.42 11.99 20.88
C ASP A 598 -10.49 12.65 19.49
N VAL A 599 -9.96 13.87 19.37
CA VAL A 599 -10.30 14.76 18.26
C VAL A 599 -9.04 15.40 17.64
N PRO A 600 -8.64 15.10 16.38
CA PRO A 600 -7.47 15.74 15.78
C PRO A 600 -7.74 17.23 15.53
N LYS A 601 -6.81 18.08 15.94
CA LYS A 601 -6.85 19.53 15.71
C LYS A 601 -6.11 19.88 14.43
N VAL A 602 -6.62 20.85 13.67
CA VAL A 602 -5.84 21.49 12.60
C VAL A 602 -4.87 22.46 13.27
N GLU A 603 -3.59 22.11 13.29
CA GLU A 603 -2.56 22.90 13.98
C GLU A 603 -1.81 23.83 13.01
N GLU A 604 -1.71 23.46 11.74
CA GLU A 604 -0.89 24.19 10.78
C GLU A 604 -1.51 24.20 9.37
N VAL A 605 -1.33 25.33 8.67
CA VAL A 605 -1.75 25.53 7.28
C VAL A 605 -0.58 26.11 6.49
N LEU A 606 -0.05 25.36 5.55
CA LEU A 606 1.10 25.76 4.73
C LEU A 606 0.60 26.13 3.34
N ILE A 607 1.03 27.28 2.80
CA ILE A 607 0.60 27.77 1.48
C ILE A 607 1.83 28.00 0.60
N LEU A 608 1.93 27.25 -0.49
CA LEU A 608 3.05 27.31 -1.43
C LEU A 608 2.73 28.20 -2.63
N GLY A 609 3.72 28.98 -3.10
CA GLY A 609 3.58 29.81 -4.31
C GLY A 609 3.03 31.23 -4.07
N LEU A 610 3.11 31.74 -2.83
CA LEU A 610 2.84 33.15 -2.53
C LEU A 610 3.97 34.03 -3.08
N SER A 611 3.59 35.03 -3.89
CA SER A 611 4.47 36.14 -4.27
C SER A 611 4.10 37.32 -3.38
N ILE A 612 4.94 37.67 -2.39
CA ILE A 612 4.75 38.89 -1.62
C ILE A 612 5.53 39.99 -2.35
N ALA A 613 4.83 41.00 -2.87
CA ALA A 613 5.46 42.13 -3.54
C ALA A 613 6.35 42.91 -2.55
N HIS A 614 7.52 43.34 -3.01
CA HIS A 614 8.30 44.34 -2.30
C HIS A 614 7.48 45.64 -2.17
N PRO A 615 7.43 46.31 -1.00
CA PRO A 615 6.99 47.69 -0.99
C PRO A 615 7.98 48.49 -1.85
N VAL A 616 7.49 48.96 -3.00
CA VAL A 616 8.21 49.89 -3.86
C VAL A 616 8.53 51.12 -3.02
N ALA A 617 9.82 51.34 -2.76
CA ALA A 617 10.29 52.53 -2.07
C ALA A 617 10.01 53.76 -2.96
N GLY A 618 8.95 54.48 -2.63
CA GLY A 618 8.55 55.73 -3.27
C GLY A 618 8.43 56.88 -2.27
N ALA A 619 9.45 57.74 -2.29
CA ALA A 619 9.50 59.13 -1.82
C ALA A 619 9.43 59.45 -0.30
N GLY A 620 10.55 59.98 0.19
CA GLY A 620 10.65 60.67 1.48
C GLY A 620 12.08 61.00 1.87
N ALA A 621 12.69 61.99 1.19
CA ALA A 621 13.99 62.52 1.57
C ALA A 621 13.95 63.08 3.01
N GLY A 622 14.72 62.49 3.92
CA GLY A 622 14.90 62.98 5.28
C GLY A 622 16.25 62.53 5.85
N LYS A 623 17.27 63.39 5.71
CA LYS A 623 18.55 63.26 6.42
C LYS A 623 18.31 63.33 7.93
N GLN A 624 18.72 62.31 8.69
CA GLN A 624 19.34 62.52 10.01
C GLN A 624 20.41 61.47 10.31
N ARG A 625 21.53 61.95 10.86
CA ARG A 625 22.72 61.22 11.33
C ARG A 625 22.50 60.76 12.79
N GLY A 626 23.09 59.62 13.19
CA GLY A 626 23.38 59.34 14.61
C GLY A 626 23.40 57.86 15.04
N HIS A 627 24.62 57.30 15.11
CA HIS A 627 25.18 56.13 15.85
C HIS A 627 24.60 55.75 17.26
N PRO A 628 25.01 54.63 17.92
CA PRO A 628 24.79 53.19 17.65
C PRO A 628 24.29 52.40 18.92
N SER A 629 23.83 51.13 18.83
CA SER A 629 24.05 50.12 19.91
C SER A 629 23.53 48.69 19.62
N ASN A 630 24.41 47.73 19.94
CA ASN A 630 24.19 46.37 20.48
C ASN A 630 23.33 45.37 19.69
N THR A 631 23.88 44.44 18.89
CA THR A 631 24.73 43.27 19.26
C THR A 631 24.26 42.49 20.50
N ARG A 632 23.36 41.52 20.32
CA ARG A 632 23.31 40.19 20.99
C ARG A 632 21.98 39.49 20.64
N ARG A 633 22.00 38.60 19.62
CA ARG A 633 21.10 37.41 19.48
C ARG A 633 21.33 36.60 18.19
N LEU A 634 22.57 36.48 17.72
CA LEU A 634 22.93 35.64 16.56
C LEU A 634 24.19 34.79 16.80
N GLN A 635 24.41 34.31 18.03
CA GLN A 635 25.47 33.35 18.37
C GLN A 635 25.00 32.14 19.19
N ALA A 636 23.68 31.86 19.22
CA ALA A 636 23.15 30.68 19.93
C ALA A 636 22.76 29.51 18.99
N ALA A 637 22.79 29.67 17.67
CA ALA A 637 22.43 28.61 16.72
C ALA A 637 23.62 27.96 16.00
N ALA A 638 24.84 28.50 16.15
CA ALA A 638 26.05 27.92 15.56
C ALA A 638 26.85 27.02 16.55
N ALA A 639 26.48 27.01 17.84
CA ALA A 639 27.18 26.24 18.86
C ALA A 639 26.62 24.81 19.07
N ALA A 640 25.45 24.48 18.49
CA ALA A 640 24.88 23.13 18.57
C ALA A 640 25.36 22.18 17.46
N ALA A 641 26.07 22.68 16.44
CA ALA A 641 26.57 21.88 15.33
C ALA A 641 28.06 21.48 15.47
N ALA A 642 28.77 21.99 16.50
CA ALA A 642 30.17 21.64 16.75
C ALA A 642 30.38 20.63 17.90
N ALA A 643 29.34 20.28 18.66
CA ALA A 643 29.46 19.45 19.87
C ALA A 643 29.21 17.94 19.66
N ALA A 644 29.12 17.45 18.42
CA ALA A 644 29.01 16.00 18.14
C ALA A 644 30.23 15.43 17.37
N ALA A 645 31.31 16.22 17.24
CA ALA A 645 32.55 15.78 16.61
C ALA A 645 33.74 15.63 17.59
N GLU A 646 33.56 15.90 18.90
CA GLU A 646 34.63 15.81 19.91
C GLU A 646 34.23 14.95 21.14
N ALA A 647 33.86 13.69 20.90
CA ALA A 647 33.82 12.69 21.99
C ALA A 647 34.35 11.35 21.48
N GLY A 648 35.68 11.23 21.41
CA GLY A 648 36.34 9.95 21.16
C GLY A 648 37.81 10.05 20.77
N GLY A 649 38.67 10.64 21.62
CA GLY A 649 40.11 10.53 21.39
C GLY A 649 41.03 11.22 22.40
N ALA A 650 41.42 10.50 23.46
CA ALA A 650 42.74 10.45 24.12
C ALA A 650 42.59 9.68 25.47
N SER A 651 43.46 8.79 25.94
CA SER A 651 44.91 8.72 25.78
C SER A 651 45.47 7.32 26.10
N SER A 652 46.55 6.91 25.41
CA SER A 652 47.86 6.43 25.93
C SER A 652 48.61 5.71 24.78
N ARG A 653 49.61 6.33 24.11
CA ARG A 653 51.09 6.13 24.29
C ARG A 653 51.46 4.65 24.50
N GLU A 654 52.42 4.00 23.82
CA GLU A 654 53.66 4.34 23.09
C GLU A 654 54.14 2.96 22.51
N LEU A 655 54.68 2.77 21.30
CA LEU A 655 56.11 2.81 20.95
C LEU A 655 56.35 2.18 19.54
N LEU A 656 57.05 2.94 18.69
CA LEU A 656 58.13 2.56 17.76
C LEU A 656 58.07 1.26 16.93
N SER A 657 57.99 1.43 15.60
CA SER A 657 59.08 1.20 14.61
C SER A 657 58.64 0.52 13.31
N ARG A 658 59.06 1.12 12.19
CA ARG A 658 58.97 0.72 10.77
C ARG A 658 59.86 -0.52 10.46
N PRO A 659 60.00 -0.99 9.19
CA PRO A 659 59.02 -1.32 8.14
C PRO A 659 59.34 -2.69 7.46
N GLY A 660 58.47 -3.18 6.56
CA GLY A 660 58.88 -4.08 5.47
C GLY A 660 58.01 -5.32 5.24
N SER A 661 57.81 -5.60 3.94
CA SER A 661 57.08 -6.68 3.25
C SER A 661 55.56 -6.68 3.34
#